data_AF-A0A8H5Y5E2-F1
#
_entry.id   AF-A0A8H5Y5E2-F1
#
_cell.length_a   1.000
_cell.length_b   1.000
_cell.length_c   1.000
_cell.angle_alpha   90.00
_cell.angle_beta   90.00
_cell.angle_gamma   90.00
#
_symmetry.space_group_name_H-M   'P 1'
#
loop_
_entity.id
_entity.type
_entity.pdbx_description
1 polymer ?
#
loop_
_entity_poly.entity_id
_entity_poly.type
_entity_poly.pdbx_seq_one_letter_code
_entity_poly.pdbx_strand_id
1 'polypeptide(L)'
;MGANWGWSRKTRSRWFPPPGRSLSPSRQMMTWVLMHQQAHSGIFQLLPLGLRVQDKIEKLIDKHMHSVGASRLSLSTISSEELWRKSDRLESVAPELFRLKDRKDTPLILSPTHEEEITILVAGIVNSYKDLPIRLYQITRKYRDERRPRHGLLRSREFLMKDLYTFDLTTLEAVETYRQVSAAYRAFFDELKLPYLVAEASSGDMGGDLSHEYHLPSSVGEDTVVNCDSCGYTANDEVAALRPRSPSYDGSESPPASHFRVWRGISKDRKTLINAWYPRPSGTSAESGLNLHAVKSAVPELDATIEDPLPLWGVSLESGTTKVINVVDGRLEPVFERVRDQLPLLPKDLQPYQVEYSTIGSTASGGGLNLARITDGDACPRCENGALKIHRALECGHTFQLGTRYSVPLDACVTLPRSGIPATAAEEGLVPGSRIPLQMGCHGVGVSRIFGAVAEILADEQGLNWPRAIAPFEVAIIPTPDLAEDSLRIYDLLAAGDNSRNGLDVVLDDRQRSFVWKMKDADIVGFPVLVILGRSYKENGTCEVQCRRLSIKETVKLDALPAFISNLLDQLCLTTLARRCPGKINGSAYSTPVSRIQQPHVILLLKRDPGGAFKAPRINLDTLEPQQLAQVKKQLDEELEHLTTSFAQLHAAQNKFKDCLQCVKSRAAAPEGSNSVLVPLTNSLYVRGELTDADTVLVDVGTGFLVEKKLKSAEKFYESKVEELGNNLKDLEVIVQRKQTNARTIEEVLRQKIMAGQGQADQQA
;
A
#
# COMPACT_ATOMS: atom_id res chain seq x y z
N MET A 1 -18.76 -9.77 -20.06
CA MET A 1 -18.38 -8.95 -18.88
C MET A 1 -17.88 -7.60 -19.38
N GLY A 2 -18.76 -6.60 -19.46
CA GLY A 2 -18.46 -5.29 -20.05
C GLY A 2 -19.26 -4.18 -19.36
N ALA A 3 -19.11 -4.04 -18.05
CA ALA A 3 -19.81 -3.01 -17.26
C ALA A 3 -19.01 -1.70 -17.20
N ASN A 4 -18.54 -1.21 -18.35
CA ASN A 4 -18.08 0.18 -18.49
C ASN A 4 -19.32 1.08 -18.49
N TRP A 5 -19.87 1.32 -17.29
CA TRP A 5 -20.93 2.29 -17.09
C TRP A 5 -20.39 3.68 -17.49
N GLY A 6 -20.87 4.18 -18.62
CA GLY A 6 -20.59 5.53 -19.09
C GLY A 6 -20.87 6.54 -17.99
N TRP A 7 -19.85 7.32 -17.63
CA TRP A 7 -19.92 8.26 -16.53
C TRP A 7 -20.97 9.35 -16.81
N SER A 8 -22.12 9.25 -16.15
CA SER A 8 -23.27 10.12 -16.39
C SER A 8 -22.92 11.62 -16.37
N ARG A 9 -23.36 12.33 -17.42
CA ARG A 9 -23.20 13.79 -17.65
C ARG A 9 -23.44 14.70 -16.43
N LYS A 10 -24.20 14.25 -15.44
CA LYS A 10 -24.56 15.04 -14.24
C LYS A 10 -23.53 14.98 -13.10
N THR A 11 -22.65 13.97 -13.03
CA THR A 11 -21.78 13.79 -11.85
C THR A 11 -20.51 14.63 -11.87
N ARG A 12 -20.08 15.21 -13.00
CA ARG A 12 -18.86 16.05 -13.06
C ARG A 12 -19.09 17.56 -12.92
N SER A 13 -20.30 18.08 -13.15
CA SER A 13 -20.50 19.55 -13.28
C SER A 13 -20.62 20.33 -11.96
N ARG A 14 -20.63 19.66 -10.80
CA ARG A 14 -21.02 20.25 -9.50
C ARG A 14 -19.98 20.17 -8.38
N TRP A 15 -18.76 19.66 -8.65
CA TRP A 15 -17.78 19.30 -7.61
C TRP A 15 -16.48 20.12 -7.62
N PHE A 16 -16.44 21.25 -8.34
CA PHE A 16 -15.28 22.14 -8.40
C PHE A 16 -15.46 23.36 -7.48
N PRO A 17 -14.87 23.38 -6.26
CA PRO A 17 -14.81 24.58 -5.43
C PRO A 17 -13.76 25.58 -5.98
N PRO A 18 -13.86 26.89 -5.66
CA PRO A 18 -12.85 27.88 -6.01
C PRO A 18 -11.53 27.69 -5.22
N PRO A 19 -10.40 28.31 -5.65
CA PRO A 19 -9.09 28.01 -5.09
C PRO A 19 -8.87 28.65 -3.71
N GLY A 20 -8.47 27.82 -2.73
CA GLY A 20 -7.84 28.30 -1.50
C GLY A 20 -6.39 28.71 -1.76
N ARG A 21 -5.99 29.89 -1.29
CA ARG A 21 -4.72 30.55 -1.66
C ARG A 21 -3.43 29.98 -1.02
N SER A 22 -3.46 28.82 -0.36
CA SER A 22 -2.37 28.36 0.53
C SER A 22 -1.83 26.94 0.28
N LEU A 23 -2.23 26.27 -0.81
CA LEU A 23 -1.79 24.89 -1.13
C LEU A 23 -0.81 24.84 -2.30
N SER A 24 0.08 23.84 -2.35
CA SER A 24 0.91 23.56 -3.52
C SER A 24 0.05 23.19 -4.75
N PRO A 25 0.53 23.39 -6.00
CA PRO A 25 -0.27 23.17 -7.21
C PRO A 25 -0.87 21.75 -7.28
N SER A 26 -0.03 20.74 -7.05
CA SER A 26 -0.39 19.32 -6.85
C SER A 26 -1.61 19.13 -5.94
N ARG A 27 -1.60 19.74 -4.74
CA ARG A 27 -2.64 19.62 -3.72
C ARG A 27 -3.91 20.36 -4.08
N GLN A 28 -3.80 21.51 -4.76
CA GLN A 28 -4.96 22.17 -5.35
C GLN A 28 -5.61 21.21 -6.37
N MET A 29 -4.84 20.66 -7.31
CA MET A 29 -5.33 19.74 -8.34
C MET A 29 -5.99 18.47 -7.75
N MET A 30 -5.36 17.83 -6.75
CA MET A 30 -5.95 16.70 -6.02
C MET A 30 -7.30 17.05 -5.37
N THR A 31 -7.37 18.18 -4.65
CA THR A 31 -8.58 18.66 -3.94
C THR A 31 -9.68 19.12 -4.89
N TRP A 32 -9.38 19.30 -6.18
CA TRP A 32 -10.35 19.72 -7.20
C TRP A 32 -10.90 18.55 -8.02
N VAL A 33 -10.08 17.53 -8.28
CA VAL A 33 -10.40 16.47 -9.26
C VAL A 33 -10.59 15.10 -8.63
N LEU A 34 -9.88 14.81 -7.54
CA LEU A 34 -9.74 13.44 -7.02
C LEU A 34 -10.26 13.27 -5.61
N MET A 35 -10.40 14.35 -4.86
CA MET A 35 -10.85 14.36 -3.47
C MET A 35 -11.82 15.51 -3.25
N HIS A 36 -12.83 15.33 -2.41
CA HIS A 36 -13.65 16.45 -1.97
C HIS A 36 -12.93 17.25 -0.86
N GLN A 37 -13.45 18.46 -0.58
CA GLN A 37 -12.99 19.30 0.53
C GLN A 37 -12.88 18.48 1.83
N GLN A 38 -11.85 18.82 2.61
CA GLN A 38 -11.52 18.18 3.88
C GLN A 38 -12.75 18.15 4.80
N ALA A 39 -13.31 16.97 5.06
CA ALA A 39 -14.55 16.82 5.84
C ALA A 39 -14.33 17.28 7.29
N HIS A 40 -13.18 16.88 7.86
CA HIS A 40 -12.59 17.40 9.10
C HIS A 40 -11.07 17.36 8.97
N SER A 41 -10.33 18.09 9.82
CA SER A 41 -8.86 18.11 9.76
C SER A 41 -8.28 16.69 9.72
N GLY A 42 -7.46 16.41 8.70
CA GLY A 42 -6.86 15.09 8.47
C GLY A 42 -7.80 14.00 7.92
N ILE A 43 -9.03 14.31 7.51
CA ILE A 43 -10.01 13.33 7.01
C ILE A 43 -10.52 13.76 5.62
N PHE A 44 -10.52 12.82 4.67
CA PHE A 44 -10.76 13.12 3.26
C PHE A 44 -11.73 12.14 2.59
N GLN A 45 -12.46 12.62 1.60
CA GLN A 45 -13.35 11.82 0.75
C GLN A 45 -12.72 11.67 -0.63
N LEU A 46 -12.53 10.44 -1.11
CA LEU A 46 -12.10 10.19 -2.48
C LEU A 46 -13.29 10.32 -3.44
N LEU A 47 -13.13 11.16 -4.46
CA LEU A 47 -14.05 11.24 -5.59
C LEU A 47 -13.81 10.05 -6.55
N PRO A 48 -14.74 9.70 -7.44
CA PRO A 48 -14.65 8.48 -8.24
C PRO A 48 -13.37 8.34 -9.10
N LEU A 49 -12.72 9.43 -9.52
CA LEU A 49 -11.42 9.36 -10.21
C LEU A 49 -10.27 9.01 -9.25
N GLY A 50 -10.30 9.57 -8.04
CA GLY A 50 -9.35 9.23 -6.98
C GLY A 50 -9.56 7.80 -6.50
N LEU A 51 -10.80 7.38 -6.23
CA LEU A 51 -11.09 5.99 -5.86
C LEU A 51 -10.54 5.02 -6.90
N ARG A 52 -10.69 5.31 -8.20
CA ARG A 52 -10.14 4.48 -9.28
C ARG A 52 -8.60 4.43 -9.33
N VAL A 53 -7.90 5.51 -8.95
CA VAL A 53 -6.43 5.49 -8.75
C VAL A 53 -6.08 4.60 -7.55
N GLN A 54 -6.81 4.71 -6.44
CA GLN A 54 -6.61 3.88 -5.26
C GLN A 54 -6.83 2.39 -5.59
N ASP A 55 -7.94 2.03 -6.26
CA ASP A 55 -8.24 0.66 -6.69
C ASP A 55 -7.10 0.05 -7.54
N LYS A 56 -6.42 0.86 -8.35
CA LYS A 56 -5.26 0.41 -9.14
C LYS A 56 -4.03 0.17 -8.27
N ILE A 57 -3.77 1.03 -7.27
CA ILE A 57 -2.70 0.80 -6.29
C ILE A 57 -3.02 -0.47 -5.47
N GLU A 58 -4.26 -0.66 -5.02
CA GLU A 58 -4.68 -1.85 -4.27
C GLU A 58 -4.49 -3.13 -5.08
N LYS A 59 -4.96 -3.18 -6.34
CA LYS A 59 -4.76 -4.33 -7.24
C LYS A 59 -3.30 -4.62 -7.52
N LEU A 60 -2.48 -3.58 -7.63
CA LEU A 60 -1.04 -3.71 -7.83
C LEU A 60 -0.37 -4.27 -6.57
N ILE A 61 -0.78 -3.86 -5.37
CA ILE A 61 -0.30 -4.45 -4.12
C ILE A 61 -0.77 -5.92 -4.00
N ASP A 62 -2.05 -6.20 -4.26
CA ASP A 62 -2.60 -7.57 -4.23
C ASP A 62 -1.78 -8.51 -5.14
N LYS A 63 -1.46 -8.09 -6.36
CA LYS A 63 -0.61 -8.85 -7.30
C LYS A 63 0.72 -9.29 -6.66
N HIS A 64 1.38 -8.39 -5.93
CA HIS A 64 2.68 -8.64 -5.28
C HIS A 64 2.56 -9.30 -3.90
N MET A 65 1.40 -9.25 -3.23
CA MET A 65 1.16 -10.02 -2.01
C MET A 65 0.85 -11.50 -2.33
N HIS A 66 0.08 -11.77 -3.40
CA HIS A 66 -0.14 -13.14 -3.87
C HIS A 66 1.14 -13.83 -4.35
N SER A 67 2.13 -13.10 -4.89
CA SER A 67 3.40 -13.70 -5.35
C SER A 67 4.28 -14.23 -4.21
N VAL A 68 4.05 -13.79 -2.97
CA VAL A 68 4.69 -14.34 -1.75
C VAL A 68 3.76 -15.28 -0.98
N GLY A 69 2.67 -15.74 -1.59
CA GLY A 69 1.71 -16.67 -0.97
C GLY A 69 0.89 -16.06 0.17
N ALA A 70 0.84 -14.72 0.28
CA ALA A 70 0.04 -14.08 1.32
C ALA A 70 -1.44 -14.07 0.96
N SER A 71 -2.29 -14.37 1.95
CA SER A 71 -3.76 -14.39 1.80
C SER A 71 -4.38 -13.10 2.32
N ARG A 72 -5.33 -12.53 1.57
CA ARG A 72 -6.07 -11.32 1.98
C ARG A 72 -7.20 -11.67 2.96
N LEU A 73 -7.29 -10.93 4.06
CA LEU A 73 -8.40 -10.96 5.01
C LEU A 73 -8.88 -9.52 5.34
N SER A 74 -9.83 -9.41 6.27
CA SER A 74 -10.28 -8.13 6.82
C SER A 74 -10.44 -8.27 8.33
N LEU A 75 -9.64 -7.53 9.10
CA LEU A 75 -9.78 -7.46 10.56
C LEU A 75 -10.79 -6.38 10.96
N SER A 76 -11.20 -6.40 12.23
CA SER A 76 -12.04 -5.34 12.80
C SER A 76 -11.27 -4.02 12.86
N THR A 77 -11.88 -2.93 12.41
CA THR A 77 -11.34 -1.58 12.67
C THR A 77 -11.42 -1.20 14.15
N ILE A 78 -12.39 -1.76 14.88
CA ILE A 78 -12.61 -1.49 16.31
C ILE A 78 -11.92 -2.58 17.12
N SER A 79 -11.00 -2.18 18.00
CA SER A 79 -10.27 -3.03 18.94
C SER A 79 -10.66 -2.67 20.39
N SER A 80 -10.34 -3.53 21.35
CA SER A 80 -10.49 -3.25 22.79
C SER A 80 -9.22 -2.62 23.39
N GLU A 81 -9.38 -1.70 24.34
CA GLU A 81 -8.23 -1.19 25.11
C GLU A 81 -7.52 -2.32 25.89
N GLU A 82 -8.26 -3.32 26.36
CA GLU A 82 -7.70 -4.43 27.12
C GLU A 82 -6.74 -5.30 26.30
N LEU A 83 -7.03 -5.51 25.02
CA LEU A 83 -6.12 -6.21 24.11
C LEU A 83 -4.80 -5.43 23.93
N TRP A 84 -4.87 -4.11 23.83
CA TRP A 84 -3.71 -3.22 23.70
C TRP A 84 -2.94 -3.02 25.02
N ARG A 85 -3.60 -3.29 26.16
CA ARG A 85 -2.94 -3.35 27.46
C ARG A 85 -2.06 -4.61 27.58
N LYS A 86 -2.49 -5.74 27.03
CA LYS A 86 -1.69 -6.98 27.02
C LYS A 86 -0.38 -6.87 26.23
N SER A 87 -0.34 -6.05 25.16
CA SER A 87 0.89 -5.80 24.40
C SER A 87 1.78 -4.69 25.01
N ASP A 88 1.40 -4.12 26.15
CA ASP A 88 2.01 -2.93 26.78
C ASP A 88 2.03 -1.67 25.89
N ARG A 89 1.24 -1.61 24.81
CA ARG A 89 1.23 -0.48 23.87
C ARG A 89 0.19 0.60 24.18
N LEU A 90 -0.88 0.27 24.90
CA LEU A 90 -2.00 1.19 25.14
C LEU A 90 -1.57 2.57 25.65
N GLU A 91 -0.59 2.62 26.56
CA GLU A 91 -0.13 3.86 27.18
C GLU A 91 1.00 4.55 26.41
N SER A 92 1.83 3.83 25.65
CA SER A 92 2.89 4.45 24.83
C SER A 92 2.31 5.22 23.65
N VAL A 93 1.30 4.67 22.97
CA VAL A 93 0.61 5.32 21.83
C VAL A 93 -0.64 6.10 22.25
N ALA A 94 -0.94 6.21 23.55
CA ALA A 94 -2.16 6.84 24.07
C ALA A 94 -2.55 8.19 23.42
N PRO A 95 -1.61 9.14 23.15
CA PRO A 95 -1.96 10.43 22.56
C PRO A 95 -2.39 10.36 21.09
N GLU A 96 -2.09 9.26 20.39
CA GLU A 96 -2.41 9.05 18.97
C GLU A 96 -3.61 8.10 18.77
N LEU A 97 -4.23 7.62 19.85
CA LEU A 97 -5.38 6.70 19.78
C LEU A 97 -6.71 7.45 19.79
N PHE A 98 -7.55 7.17 18.78
CA PHE A 98 -8.98 7.45 18.87
C PHE A 98 -9.64 6.47 19.85
N ARG A 99 -9.83 6.90 21.10
CA ARG A 99 -10.54 6.15 22.14
C ARG A 99 -12.03 6.48 22.13
N LEU A 100 -12.88 5.47 22.31
CA LEU A 100 -14.33 5.59 22.39
C LEU A 100 -14.89 4.63 23.45
N LYS A 101 -16.15 4.85 23.85
CA LYS A 101 -16.89 3.91 24.70
C LYS A 101 -18.14 3.43 23.99
N ASP A 102 -18.45 2.15 24.17
CA ASP A 102 -19.73 1.59 23.73
C ASP A 102 -20.87 1.96 24.71
N ARG A 103 -22.10 1.53 24.38
CA ARG A 103 -23.30 1.78 25.20
C ARG A 103 -23.32 1.05 26.55
N LYS A 104 -22.29 0.29 26.90
CA LYS A 104 -22.08 -0.40 28.18
C LYS A 104 -20.83 0.14 28.90
N ASP A 105 -20.32 1.31 28.48
CA ASP A 105 -19.07 1.91 28.93
C ASP A 105 -17.80 1.06 28.65
N THR A 106 -17.88 0.09 27.74
CA THR A 106 -16.73 -0.74 27.33
C THR A 106 -15.70 0.14 26.62
N PRO A 107 -14.43 0.19 27.07
CA PRO A 107 -13.38 0.98 26.44
C PRO A 107 -12.90 0.32 25.14
N LEU A 108 -13.04 1.04 24.04
CA LEU A 108 -12.74 0.60 22.68
C LEU A 108 -11.86 1.65 21.98
N ILE A 109 -11.13 1.22 20.96
CA ILE A 109 -10.30 2.10 20.13
C ILE A 109 -10.59 1.89 18.64
N LEU A 110 -10.36 2.93 17.84
CA LEU A 110 -10.17 2.74 16.40
C LEU A 110 -8.69 2.39 16.15
N SER A 111 -8.46 1.30 15.43
CA SER A 111 -7.14 0.68 15.33
C SER A 111 -6.19 1.50 14.46
N PRO A 112 -5.02 1.95 14.98
CA PRO A 112 -4.00 2.66 14.20
C PRO A 112 -3.10 1.71 13.38
N THR A 113 -3.14 0.42 13.74
CA THR A 113 -2.49 -0.76 13.18
C THR A 113 -3.07 -2.00 13.90
N HIS A 114 -2.66 -3.21 13.55
CA HIS A 114 -3.41 -4.45 13.86
C HIS A 114 -2.59 -5.62 14.42
N GLU A 115 -1.39 -5.39 14.95
CA GLU A 115 -0.52 -6.46 15.47
C GLU A 115 -1.21 -7.33 16.54
N GLU A 116 -2.00 -6.74 17.43
CA GLU A 116 -2.67 -7.48 18.50
C GLU A 116 -3.84 -8.33 17.98
N GLU A 117 -4.68 -7.73 17.12
CA GLU A 117 -5.88 -8.38 16.55
C GLU A 117 -5.49 -9.60 15.70
N ILE A 118 -4.46 -9.46 14.85
CA ILE A 118 -3.98 -10.58 14.03
C ILE A 118 -3.31 -11.67 14.86
N THR A 119 -2.57 -11.30 15.92
CA THR A 119 -1.90 -12.27 16.79
C THR A 119 -2.92 -13.13 17.54
N ILE A 120 -3.98 -12.53 18.08
CA ILE A 120 -5.07 -13.27 18.73
C ILE A 120 -5.82 -14.17 17.74
N LEU A 121 -6.10 -13.67 16.52
CA LEU A 121 -6.74 -14.49 15.49
C LEU A 121 -5.90 -15.73 15.15
N VAL A 122 -4.59 -15.55 14.97
CA VAL A 122 -3.66 -16.63 14.62
C VAL A 122 -3.46 -17.59 15.80
N ALA A 123 -3.35 -17.10 17.04
CA ALA A 123 -3.29 -17.93 18.24
C ALA A 123 -4.49 -18.86 18.41
N GLY A 124 -5.68 -18.44 17.96
CA GLY A 124 -6.90 -19.24 18.01
C GLY A 124 -7.06 -20.26 16.87
N ILE A 125 -6.26 -20.16 15.80
CA ILE A 125 -6.40 -20.98 14.59
C ILE A 125 -5.22 -21.95 14.41
N VAL A 126 -3.99 -21.51 14.72
CA VAL A 126 -2.76 -22.28 14.52
C VAL A 126 -2.58 -23.27 15.67
N ASN A 127 -2.59 -24.55 15.35
CA ASN A 127 -2.48 -25.62 16.33
C ASN A 127 -1.18 -26.43 16.16
N SER A 128 -0.54 -26.37 15.00
CA SER A 128 0.68 -27.11 14.68
C SER A 128 1.73 -26.24 14.02
N TYR A 129 3.00 -26.56 14.26
CA TYR A 129 4.12 -26.02 13.49
C TYR A 129 4.00 -26.32 11.98
N LYS A 130 3.22 -27.34 11.59
CA LYS A 130 2.95 -27.71 10.19
C LYS A 130 2.03 -26.74 9.46
N ASP A 131 1.33 -25.88 10.19
CA ASP A 131 0.44 -24.87 9.62
C ASP A 131 1.25 -23.64 9.15
N LEU A 132 2.54 -23.55 9.52
CA LEU A 132 3.46 -22.44 9.25
C LEU A 132 4.31 -22.69 7.99
N PRO A 133 4.80 -21.63 7.31
CA PRO A 133 4.61 -20.21 7.62
C PRO A 133 3.24 -19.68 7.17
N ILE A 134 2.68 -18.77 7.95
CA ILE A 134 1.41 -18.08 7.65
C ILE A 134 1.68 -16.63 7.29
N ARG A 135 1.05 -16.17 6.21
CA ARG A 135 1.23 -14.82 5.66
C ARG A 135 -0.15 -14.23 5.38
N LEU A 136 -0.59 -13.29 6.22
CA LEU A 136 -1.95 -12.74 6.21
C LEU A 136 -1.90 -11.23 6.09
N TYR A 137 -2.60 -10.66 5.11
CA TYR A 137 -2.65 -9.22 4.92
C TYR A 137 -4.06 -8.68 4.78
N GLN A 138 -4.22 -7.39 5.02
CA GLN A 138 -5.43 -6.66 4.67
C GLN A 138 -5.06 -5.35 3.98
N ILE A 139 -6.01 -4.77 3.27
CA ILE A 139 -5.97 -3.35 2.91
C ILE A 139 -7.20 -2.71 3.52
N THR A 140 -6.99 -1.88 4.55
CA THR A 140 -8.08 -1.30 5.35
C THR A 140 -7.73 0.10 5.85
N ARG A 141 -8.72 0.78 6.42
CA ARG A 141 -8.57 2.11 7.00
C ARG A 141 -7.94 2.02 8.39
N LYS A 142 -6.94 2.87 8.63
CA LYS A 142 -6.29 3.08 9.92
C LYS A 142 -6.66 4.45 10.47
N TYR A 143 -6.68 4.56 11.78
CA TYR A 143 -7.09 5.74 12.51
C TYR A 143 -6.00 6.14 13.50
N ARG A 144 -5.38 7.30 13.29
CA ARG A 144 -4.36 7.87 14.18
C ARG A 144 -4.76 9.29 14.50
N ASP A 145 -4.88 9.66 15.76
CA ASP A 145 -5.23 11.04 16.15
C ASP A 145 -4.00 11.97 16.05
N GLU A 146 -3.52 12.12 14.81
CA GLU A 146 -2.39 12.96 14.45
C GLU A 146 -2.65 14.41 14.88
N ARG A 147 -1.87 14.88 15.86
CA ARG A 147 -1.97 16.21 16.48
C ARG A 147 -1.89 17.35 15.45
N ARG A 148 -1.14 17.16 14.36
CA ARG A 148 -1.01 18.16 13.28
C ARG A 148 -1.07 17.48 11.91
N PRO A 149 -2.26 17.18 11.37
CA PRO A 149 -2.42 16.59 10.05
C PRO A 149 -1.96 17.59 8.98
N ARG A 150 -1.14 17.16 8.03
CA ARG A 150 -0.49 18.01 7.04
C ARG A 150 -0.42 17.34 5.68
N HIS A 151 -0.22 18.18 4.66
CA HIS A 151 0.11 17.73 3.31
C HIS A 151 -0.90 16.76 2.68
N GLY A 152 -2.19 16.88 3.04
CA GLY A 152 -3.28 16.11 2.44
C GLY A 152 -3.24 14.64 2.87
N LEU A 153 -3.15 13.75 1.88
CA LEU A 153 -3.06 12.31 2.10
C LEU A 153 -1.73 11.85 2.72
N LEU A 154 -0.69 12.69 2.73
CA LEU A 154 0.64 12.28 3.21
C LEU A 154 0.65 12.05 4.74
N ARG A 155 -0.03 12.91 5.51
CA ARG A 155 -0.10 12.83 6.98
C ARG A 155 -1.52 13.20 7.46
N SER A 156 -2.35 12.18 7.60
CA SER A 156 -3.80 12.27 7.81
C SER A 156 -4.23 11.46 9.04
N ARG A 157 -5.42 11.74 9.57
CA ARG A 157 -5.99 11.04 10.75
C ARG A 157 -6.72 9.75 10.38
N GLU A 158 -7.24 9.70 9.16
CA GLU A 158 -7.86 8.51 8.55
C GLU A 158 -7.22 8.27 7.18
N PHE A 159 -6.62 7.10 7.00
CA PHE A 159 -5.92 6.72 5.76
C PHE A 159 -6.04 5.23 5.47
N LEU A 160 -5.88 4.84 4.20
CA LEU A 160 -5.80 3.45 3.80
C LEU A 160 -4.35 2.95 3.84
N MET A 161 -4.15 1.80 4.46
CA MET A 161 -2.87 1.09 4.56
C MET A 161 -3.07 -0.38 4.19
N LYS A 162 -2.08 -0.96 3.52
CA LYS A 162 -1.90 -2.40 3.46
C LYS A 162 -0.95 -2.81 4.57
N ASP A 163 -1.37 -3.73 5.40
CA ASP A 163 -0.60 -4.33 6.49
C ASP A 163 -0.62 -5.85 6.30
N LEU A 164 0.58 -6.42 6.19
CA LEU A 164 0.85 -7.85 6.07
C LEU A 164 1.57 -8.28 7.35
N TYR A 165 1.10 -9.38 7.91
CA TYR A 165 1.67 -10.03 9.08
C TYR A 165 2.14 -11.44 8.70
N THR A 166 3.34 -11.80 9.14
CA THR A 166 3.89 -13.14 8.93
C THR A 166 4.11 -13.84 10.25
N PHE A 167 3.96 -15.16 10.25
CA PHE A 167 4.13 -16.04 11.38
C PHE A 167 4.94 -17.24 10.92
N ASP A 168 6.15 -17.35 11.44
CA ASP A 168 7.17 -18.32 11.07
C ASP A 168 7.57 -19.12 12.34
N LEU A 169 8.09 -20.35 12.19
CA LEU A 169 8.42 -21.18 13.37
C LEU A 169 9.72 -20.73 14.03
N THR A 170 10.69 -20.31 13.22
CA THR A 170 12.08 -20.04 13.61
C THR A 170 12.52 -18.67 13.12
N THR A 171 13.57 -18.15 13.74
CA THR A 171 14.15 -16.85 13.40
C THR A 171 14.76 -16.86 12.00
N LEU A 172 15.41 -17.96 11.61
CA LEU A 172 15.93 -18.21 10.27
C LEU A 172 14.83 -18.18 9.19
N GLU A 173 13.70 -18.83 9.44
CA GLU A 173 12.53 -18.78 8.56
C GLU A 173 11.93 -17.38 8.48
N ALA A 174 11.78 -16.68 9.62
CA ALA A 174 11.27 -15.31 9.67
C ALA A 174 12.14 -14.34 8.85
N VAL A 175 13.47 -14.46 8.93
CA VAL A 175 14.41 -13.67 8.12
C VAL A 175 14.26 -13.97 6.63
N GLU A 176 14.04 -15.22 6.24
CA GLU A 176 13.83 -15.57 4.84
C GLU A 176 12.46 -15.10 4.31
N THR A 177 11.40 -15.25 5.10
CA THR A 177 10.09 -14.64 4.83
C THR A 177 10.20 -13.11 4.69
N TYR A 178 10.97 -12.44 5.55
CA TYR A 178 11.24 -11.00 5.46
C TYR A 178 11.91 -10.63 4.13
N ARG A 179 12.92 -11.39 3.67
CA ARG A 179 13.57 -11.18 2.37
C ARG A 179 12.59 -11.31 1.20
N GLN A 180 11.73 -12.33 1.23
CA GLN A 180 10.72 -12.56 0.19
C GLN A 180 9.71 -11.41 0.11
N VAL A 181 9.20 -10.94 1.26
CA VAL A 181 8.30 -9.77 1.31
C VAL A 181 9.03 -8.50 0.85
N SER A 182 10.28 -8.31 1.25
CA SER A 182 11.11 -7.17 0.83
C SER A 182 11.39 -7.18 -0.67
N ALA A 183 11.53 -8.35 -1.30
CA ALA A 183 11.63 -8.49 -2.76
C ALA A 183 10.30 -8.14 -3.46
N ALA A 184 9.17 -8.59 -2.94
CA ALA A 184 7.85 -8.23 -3.47
C ALA A 184 7.54 -6.73 -3.36
N TYR A 185 7.99 -6.08 -2.28
CA TYR A 185 7.92 -4.62 -2.14
C TYR A 185 8.73 -3.89 -3.21
N ARG A 186 9.98 -4.31 -3.46
CA ARG A 186 10.80 -3.76 -4.54
C ARG A 186 10.10 -3.91 -5.90
N ALA A 187 9.61 -5.12 -6.21
CA ALA A 187 8.85 -5.37 -7.44
C ALA A 187 7.59 -4.50 -7.59
N PHE A 188 6.90 -4.22 -6.48
CA PHE A 188 5.78 -3.28 -6.43
C PHE A 188 6.21 -1.84 -6.77
N PHE A 189 7.26 -1.30 -6.12
CA PHE A 189 7.75 0.05 -6.41
C PHE A 189 8.38 0.17 -7.81
N ASP A 190 9.06 -0.88 -8.30
CA ASP A 190 9.60 -0.98 -9.66
C ASP A 190 8.49 -0.87 -10.73
N GLU A 191 7.27 -1.35 -10.44
CA GLU A 191 6.12 -1.29 -11.35
C GLU A 191 5.48 0.10 -11.40
N LEU A 192 5.69 0.95 -10.38
CA LEU A 192 5.33 2.38 -10.41
C LEU A 192 6.25 3.22 -11.31
N LYS A 193 7.41 2.68 -11.73
CA LYS A 193 8.40 3.35 -12.60
C LYS A 193 8.89 4.71 -12.06
N LEU A 194 9.05 4.77 -10.73
CA LEU A 194 9.58 5.92 -9.99
C LEU A 194 10.88 5.54 -9.29
N PRO A 195 11.82 6.48 -9.12
CA PRO A 195 12.96 6.26 -8.24
C PRO A 195 12.45 6.14 -6.78
N TYR A 196 12.97 5.14 -6.07
CA TYR A 196 12.74 4.96 -4.64
C TYR A 196 14.06 4.58 -3.97
N LEU A 197 14.13 4.82 -2.67
CA LEU A 197 15.22 4.42 -1.78
C LEU A 197 14.69 3.35 -0.81
N VAL A 198 15.51 2.36 -0.49
CA VAL A 198 15.21 1.39 0.58
C VAL A 198 16.22 1.65 1.68
N ALA A 199 15.76 2.28 2.76
CA ALA A 199 16.60 2.73 3.85
C ALA A 199 16.54 1.75 5.02
N GLU A 200 17.69 1.40 5.61
CA GLU A 200 17.74 0.83 6.95
C GLU A 200 17.15 1.84 7.95
N ALA A 201 16.35 1.36 8.89
CA ALA A 201 15.50 2.20 9.74
C ALA A 201 15.50 1.74 11.21
N SER A 202 14.95 2.55 12.09
CA SER A 202 14.68 2.15 13.48
C SER A 202 13.52 1.15 13.53
N SER A 203 13.53 0.23 14.49
CA SER A 203 12.37 -0.64 14.78
C SER A 203 11.38 0.03 15.73
N GLY A 204 11.81 1.07 16.45
CA GLY A 204 10.98 1.84 17.39
C GLY A 204 10.16 0.99 18.36
N ASP A 205 8.94 1.46 18.66
CA ASP A 205 8.00 0.80 19.57
C ASP A 205 7.40 -0.52 19.01
N MET A 206 7.64 -0.84 17.73
CA MET A 206 7.19 -2.10 17.12
C MET A 206 8.03 -3.30 17.58
N GLY A 207 9.30 -3.05 17.94
CA GLY A 207 10.26 -4.05 18.39
C GLY A 207 10.99 -4.79 17.26
N GLY A 208 12.15 -5.37 17.60
CA GLY A 208 12.97 -6.22 16.73
C GLY A 208 14.24 -5.57 16.17
N ASP A 209 15.06 -6.36 15.49
CA ASP A 209 16.44 -5.97 15.08
C ASP A 209 16.58 -5.63 13.58
N LEU A 210 15.57 -5.94 12.75
CA LEU A 210 15.64 -5.74 11.29
C LEU A 210 14.46 -4.90 10.78
N SER A 211 14.77 -3.71 10.28
CA SER A 211 13.79 -2.69 9.88
C SER A 211 14.24 -1.97 8.60
N HIS A 212 13.35 -1.83 7.63
CA HIS A 212 13.58 -1.10 6.38
C HIS A 212 12.37 -0.25 5.96
N GLU A 213 12.63 0.98 5.55
CA GLU A 213 11.66 1.94 5.01
C GLU A 213 11.81 2.09 3.49
N TYR A 214 10.70 2.32 2.79
CA TYR A 214 10.62 2.45 1.35
C TYR A 214 10.20 3.88 1.00
N HIS A 215 11.12 4.63 0.43
CA HIS A 215 11.10 6.09 0.38
C HIS A 215 10.99 6.60 -1.04
N LEU A 216 10.07 7.52 -1.32
CA LEU A 216 10.04 8.27 -2.59
C LEU A 216 10.76 9.62 -2.40
N PRO A 217 11.91 9.88 -3.06
CA PRO A 217 12.66 11.13 -2.91
C PRO A 217 11.82 12.34 -3.30
N SER A 218 11.73 13.33 -2.40
CA SER A 218 10.92 14.53 -2.60
C SER A 218 11.35 15.65 -1.64
N SER A 219 11.45 16.88 -2.13
CA SER A 219 11.82 18.05 -1.33
C SER A 219 10.82 18.40 -0.23
N VAL A 220 9.57 17.92 -0.32
CA VAL A 220 8.57 18.06 0.74
C VAL A 220 8.55 16.89 1.75
N GLY A 221 9.41 15.89 1.55
CA GLY A 221 9.52 14.71 2.40
C GLY A 221 9.82 15.04 3.86
N GLU A 222 9.11 14.44 4.81
CA GLU A 222 9.33 14.69 6.23
C GLU A 222 10.62 14.01 6.71
N ASP A 223 10.99 12.89 6.09
CA ASP A 223 12.12 12.05 6.48
C ASP A 223 13.42 12.45 5.78
N THR A 224 14.54 12.17 6.43
CA THR A 224 15.88 12.44 5.94
C THR A 224 16.62 11.11 5.76
N VAL A 225 16.87 10.74 4.51
CA VAL A 225 17.51 9.47 4.12
C VAL A 225 18.90 9.76 3.57
N VAL A 226 19.89 9.04 4.07
CA VAL A 226 21.28 9.14 3.64
C VAL A 226 21.58 7.98 2.70
N ASN A 227 22.14 8.25 1.52
CA ASN A 227 22.52 7.27 0.50
C ASN A 227 24.00 7.41 0.13
N CYS A 228 24.71 6.29 -0.05
CA CYS A 228 26.08 6.27 -0.54
C CYS A 228 26.14 6.11 -2.06
N ASP A 229 26.87 7.00 -2.72
CA ASP A 229 27.00 7.03 -4.18
C ASP A 229 27.92 5.97 -4.80
N SER A 230 28.64 5.20 -3.98
CA SER A 230 29.55 4.14 -4.45
C SER A 230 29.05 2.72 -4.15
N CYS A 231 28.55 2.45 -2.94
CA CYS A 231 28.19 1.08 -2.51
C CYS A 231 26.69 0.84 -2.32
N GLY A 232 25.83 1.85 -2.51
CA GLY A 232 24.37 1.71 -2.35
C GLY A 232 23.86 1.63 -0.91
N TYR A 233 24.74 1.72 0.10
CA TYR A 233 24.34 1.86 1.51
C TYR A 233 23.31 2.98 1.66
N THR A 234 22.18 2.69 2.29
CA THR A 234 21.07 3.64 2.44
C THR A 234 20.44 3.45 3.82
N ALA A 235 20.29 4.54 4.58
CA ALA A 235 19.77 4.52 5.95
C ALA A 235 19.02 5.82 6.27
N ASN A 236 18.03 5.75 7.15
CA ASN A 236 17.40 6.94 7.75
C ASN A 236 18.41 7.64 8.70
N ASP A 237 18.44 8.97 8.75
CA ASP A 237 19.32 9.79 9.64
C ASP A 237 19.24 9.33 11.12
N GLU A 238 18.11 8.76 11.55
CA GLU A 238 17.95 8.19 12.89
C GLU A 238 18.88 7.01 13.22
N VAL A 239 19.27 6.21 12.21
CA VAL A 239 20.10 5.00 12.37
C VAL A 239 21.38 5.01 11.51
N ALA A 240 21.59 6.05 10.71
CA ALA A 240 22.70 6.12 9.78
C ALA A 240 24.05 6.15 10.53
N ALA A 241 24.86 5.11 10.29
CA ALA A 241 26.22 5.01 10.80
C ALA A 241 27.18 5.95 10.06
N LEU A 242 28.21 6.43 10.78
CA LEU A 242 29.38 7.09 10.21
C LEU A 242 30.62 6.20 10.36
N ARG A 243 31.56 6.31 9.42
CA ARG A 243 32.88 5.71 9.56
C ARG A 243 33.60 6.37 10.76
N PRO A 244 34.12 5.60 11.74
CA PRO A 244 34.99 6.18 12.76
C PRO A 244 36.22 6.79 12.09
N ARG A 245 36.36 8.12 12.15
CA ARG A 245 37.64 8.75 11.82
C ARG A 245 38.58 8.45 12.97
N SER A 246 39.65 7.69 12.69
CA SER A 246 40.81 7.66 13.56
C SER A 246 41.21 9.11 13.86
N PRO A 247 41.28 9.54 15.13
CA PRO A 247 41.65 10.91 15.42
C PRO A 247 43.09 11.13 14.95
N SER A 248 43.26 11.98 13.93
CA SER A 248 44.58 12.47 13.50
C SER A 248 45.11 13.54 14.47
N TYR A 249 45.00 13.24 15.76
CA TYR A 249 45.67 13.98 16.83
C TYR A 249 46.96 13.24 17.12
N ASP A 250 48.03 13.71 16.48
CA ASP A 250 49.38 13.41 16.93
C ASP A 250 49.49 13.84 18.41
N GLY A 251 50.07 12.99 19.25
CA GLY A 251 49.72 12.89 20.67
C GLY A 251 50.15 14.03 21.61
N SER A 252 50.44 15.23 21.09
CA SER A 252 51.09 16.33 21.81
C SER A 252 50.18 17.47 22.26
N GLU A 253 48.98 17.66 21.68
CA GLU A 253 48.08 18.76 22.05
C GLU A 253 46.62 18.31 22.26
N SER A 254 46.04 18.70 23.39
CA SER A 254 44.60 18.57 23.64
C SER A 254 43.82 19.62 22.84
N PRO A 255 42.77 19.24 22.08
CA PRO A 255 41.94 20.21 21.38
C PRO A 255 41.29 21.19 22.36
N PRO A 256 41.15 22.48 21.97
CA PRO A 256 40.54 23.48 22.83
C PRO A 256 39.06 23.18 23.09
N ALA A 257 38.56 23.58 24.26
CA ALA A 257 37.15 23.42 24.65
C ALA A 257 36.15 24.01 23.64
N SER A 258 36.59 24.94 22.77
CA SER A 258 35.79 25.50 21.66
C SER A 258 35.42 24.50 20.55
N HIS A 259 36.05 23.32 20.52
CA HIS A 259 35.72 22.20 19.63
C HIS A 259 34.47 21.44 20.11
N PHE A 260 34.13 21.53 21.40
CA PHE A 260 32.99 20.85 22.01
C PHE A 260 31.74 21.74 21.94
N ARG A 261 30.62 21.20 21.47
CA ARG A 261 29.28 21.75 21.71
C ARG A 261 28.56 20.89 22.74
N VAL A 262 27.74 21.53 23.57
CA VAL A 262 26.82 20.86 24.47
C VAL A 262 25.39 21.22 24.10
N TRP A 263 24.52 20.21 24.02
CA TRP A 263 23.08 20.37 24.11
C TRP A 263 22.62 19.84 25.47
N ARG A 264 21.55 20.40 26.02
CA ARG A 264 21.01 19.97 27.31
C ARG A 264 19.55 19.55 27.20
N GLY A 265 19.23 18.42 27.82
CA GLY A 265 17.88 17.90 28.01
C GLY A 265 17.64 17.48 29.46
N ILE A 266 16.44 17.01 29.75
CA ILE A 266 16.02 16.59 31.10
C ILE A 266 15.25 15.27 31.03
N SER A 267 15.32 14.46 32.08
CA SER A 267 14.47 13.28 32.22
C SER A 267 12.99 13.63 32.42
N LYS A 268 12.11 12.67 32.14
CA LYS A 268 10.66 12.78 32.40
C LYS A 268 10.34 13.06 33.87
N ASP A 269 11.08 12.44 34.80
CA ASP A 269 10.95 12.62 36.25
C ASP A 269 11.55 13.93 36.78
N ARG A 270 12.17 14.73 35.90
CA ARG A 270 12.83 16.02 36.17
C ARG A 270 14.07 15.97 37.08
N LYS A 271 14.57 14.81 37.48
CA LYS A 271 15.73 14.70 38.40
C LYS A 271 17.09 14.63 37.71
N THR A 272 17.13 14.25 36.44
CA THR A 272 18.37 14.03 35.69
C THR A 272 18.55 15.07 34.59
N LEU A 273 19.68 15.77 34.60
CA LEU A 273 20.12 16.62 33.49
C LEU A 273 20.96 15.78 32.51
N ILE A 274 20.65 15.88 31.22
CA ILE A 274 21.39 15.20 30.16
C ILE A 274 22.21 16.25 29.41
N ASN A 275 23.54 16.16 29.45
CA ASN A 275 24.45 16.92 28.59
C ASN A 275 24.86 16.04 27.41
N ALA A 276 24.46 16.39 26.18
CA ALA A 276 24.94 15.73 24.96
C ALA A 276 26.12 16.52 24.36
N TRP A 277 27.31 15.93 24.33
CA TRP A 277 28.56 16.52 23.87
C TRP A 277 28.92 16.04 22.47
N TYR A 278 28.98 16.97 21.50
CA TYR A 278 29.20 16.66 20.08
C TYR A 278 30.17 17.66 19.44
N PRO A 279 30.91 17.27 18.38
CA PRO A 279 31.92 18.14 17.79
C PRO A 279 31.28 19.34 17.06
N ARG A 280 31.99 20.47 17.09
CA ARG A 280 31.63 21.66 16.32
C ARG A 280 31.88 21.43 14.82
N PRO A 281 30.92 21.75 13.92
CA PRO A 281 31.06 21.45 12.50
C PRO A 281 32.18 22.24 11.83
N SER A 282 32.86 21.57 10.89
CA SER A 282 33.98 22.10 10.10
C SER A 282 33.50 22.84 8.84
N GLY A 283 32.56 23.78 8.97
CA GLY A 283 31.97 24.48 7.83
C GLY A 283 31.17 25.73 8.17
N THR A 284 30.87 26.54 7.16
CA THR A 284 30.09 27.80 7.26
C THR A 284 28.58 27.57 7.38
N SER A 285 28.09 26.35 7.16
CA SER A 285 26.70 25.97 7.39
C SER A 285 26.41 25.88 8.90
N ALA A 286 25.61 26.83 9.41
CA ALA A 286 25.24 26.91 10.83
C ALA A 286 24.31 25.78 11.33
N GLU A 287 24.03 24.77 10.50
CA GLU A 287 22.91 23.83 10.65
C GLU A 287 23.29 22.39 11.06
N SER A 288 24.56 22.08 11.37
CA SER A 288 24.89 20.77 11.95
C SER A 288 24.33 20.65 13.37
N GLY A 289 23.11 20.12 13.45
CA GLY A 289 22.36 19.88 14.66
C GLY A 289 22.72 18.55 15.34
N LEU A 290 22.15 18.37 16.52
CA LEU A 290 22.22 17.14 17.31
C LEU A 290 21.24 16.10 16.74
N ASN A 291 21.68 14.84 16.63
CA ASN A 291 20.80 13.69 16.46
C ASN A 291 20.17 13.33 17.82
N LEU A 292 18.96 13.85 18.07
CA LEU A 292 18.22 13.64 19.31
C LEU A 292 17.76 12.18 19.49
N HIS A 293 17.57 11.42 18.40
CA HIS A 293 17.26 9.99 18.45
C HIS A 293 18.43 9.19 19.05
N ALA A 294 19.68 9.52 18.68
CA ALA A 294 20.87 8.91 19.28
C ALA A 294 20.99 9.21 20.79
N VAL A 295 20.68 10.45 21.23
CA VAL A 295 20.67 10.78 22.66
C VAL A 295 19.55 10.06 23.41
N LYS A 296 18.33 9.97 22.84
CA LYS A 296 17.22 9.21 23.42
C LYS A 296 17.49 7.70 23.47
N SER A 297 18.23 7.16 22.51
CA SER A 297 18.68 5.76 22.50
C SER A 297 19.70 5.48 23.61
N ALA A 298 20.58 6.43 23.90
CA ALA A 298 21.52 6.35 25.03
C ALA A 298 20.84 6.62 26.40
N VAL A 299 19.79 7.44 26.44
CA VAL A 299 19.03 7.78 27.65
C VAL A 299 17.51 7.72 27.37
N PRO A 300 16.87 6.54 27.51
CA PRO A 300 15.45 6.35 27.21
C PRO A 300 14.48 7.21 28.03
N GLU A 301 14.91 7.65 29.21
CA GLU A 301 14.15 8.53 30.11
C GLU A 301 14.13 10.00 29.69
N LEU A 302 14.84 10.36 28.61
CA LEU A 302 14.89 11.72 28.07
C LEU A 302 13.50 12.21 27.66
N ASP A 303 13.11 13.38 28.17
CA ASP A 303 11.97 14.13 27.67
C ASP A 303 12.42 15.11 26.58
N ALA A 304 12.27 14.67 25.32
CA ALA A 304 12.56 15.44 24.12
C ALA A 304 11.59 16.61 23.86
N THR A 305 10.54 16.80 24.66
CA THR A 305 9.54 17.86 24.45
C THR A 305 9.90 19.20 25.11
N ILE A 306 10.95 19.22 25.94
CA ILE A 306 11.41 20.38 26.69
C ILE A 306 12.58 21.05 25.97
N GLU A 307 12.43 22.32 25.59
CA GLU A 307 13.48 23.10 24.92
C GLU A 307 14.50 23.71 25.90
N ASP A 308 14.06 24.21 27.06
CA ASP A 308 14.94 24.69 28.14
C ASP A 308 14.75 23.85 29.42
N PRO A 309 15.69 22.94 29.74
CA PRO A 309 15.61 22.08 30.91
C PRO A 309 16.00 22.78 32.22
N LEU A 310 16.74 23.90 32.17
CA LEU A 310 17.42 24.42 33.36
C LEU A 310 16.47 24.95 34.44
N PRO A 311 15.39 25.71 34.13
CA PRO A 311 14.43 26.15 35.15
C PRO A 311 13.71 24.98 35.82
N LEU A 312 13.39 23.93 35.07
CA LEU A 312 12.69 22.74 35.59
C LEU A 312 13.59 21.87 36.46
N TRP A 313 14.88 21.74 36.09
CA TRP A 313 15.86 21.01 36.89
C TRP A 313 16.26 21.77 38.16
N GLY A 314 16.25 23.12 38.12
CA GLY A 314 16.48 23.99 39.28
C GLY A 314 15.57 23.64 40.47
N VAL A 315 14.27 23.43 40.24
CA VAL A 315 13.30 23.02 41.28
C VAL A 315 13.65 21.66 41.89
N SER A 316 14.28 20.76 41.12
CA SER A 316 14.68 19.44 41.60
C SER A 316 15.99 19.47 42.40
N LEU A 317 16.88 20.44 42.12
CA LEU A 317 18.10 20.67 42.91
C LEU A 317 17.80 21.12 44.35
N GLU A 318 16.69 21.83 44.57
CA GLU A 318 16.25 22.26 45.90
C GLU A 318 15.59 21.14 46.73
N SER A 319 15.16 20.05 46.09
CA SER A 319 14.22 19.08 46.69
C SER A 319 14.73 17.63 46.81
N GLY A 320 15.93 17.29 46.34
CA GLY A 320 16.53 15.98 46.62
C GLY A 320 17.72 15.57 45.77
N THR A 321 17.94 14.26 45.66
CA THR A 321 19.05 13.66 44.91
C THR A 321 18.86 13.85 43.41
N THR A 322 19.78 14.57 42.77
CA THR A 322 19.82 14.82 41.31
C THR A 322 21.08 14.23 40.68
N LYS A 323 21.08 14.09 39.35
CA LYS A 323 22.17 13.50 38.58
C LYS A 323 22.41 14.24 37.26
N VAL A 324 23.65 14.23 36.79
CA VAL A 324 24.04 14.62 35.43
C VAL A 324 24.53 13.40 34.64
N ILE A 325 24.00 13.20 33.44
CA ILE A 325 24.50 12.23 32.47
C ILE A 325 25.17 12.99 31.33
N ASN A 326 26.46 12.75 31.11
CA ASN A 326 27.20 13.24 29.95
C ASN A 326 27.17 12.16 28.86
N VAL A 327 26.37 12.38 27.83
CA VAL A 327 26.32 11.54 26.63
C VAL A 327 27.34 12.12 25.64
N VAL A 328 28.34 11.35 25.24
CA VAL A 328 29.51 11.85 24.51
C VAL A 328 29.61 11.19 23.14
N ASP A 329 29.74 12.01 22.10
CA ASP A 329 29.99 11.53 20.74
C ASP A 329 31.33 10.79 20.64
N GLY A 330 31.37 9.65 19.94
CA GLY A 330 32.55 8.80 19.80
C GLY A 330 33.75 9.48 19.13
N ARG A 331 33.56 10.60 18.41
CA ARG A 331 34.67 11.44 17.92
C ARG A 331 35.37 12.22 19.04
N LEU A 332 34.66 12.45 20.15
CA LEU A 332 35.14 13.21 21.30
C LEU A 332 35.52 12.32 22.49
N GLU A 333 34.93 11.12 22.62
CA GLU A 333 35.24 10.15 23.70
C GLU A 333 36.74 9.97 23.97
N PRO A 334 37.64 9.80 22.97
CA PRO A 334 39.08 9.60 23.21
C PRO A 334 39.80 10.81 23.83
N VAL A 335 39.13 11.95 23.95
CA VAL A 335 39.67 13.21 24.50
C VAL A 335 38.84 13.75 25.65
N PHE A 336 37.55 13.42 25.73
CA PHE A 336 36.58 14.03 26.65
C PHE A 336 37.07 14.04 28.10
N GLU A 337 37.51 12.91 28.64
CA GLU A 337 38.00 12.81 30.02
C GLU A 337 39.30 13.61 30.27
N ARG A 338 40.11 13.94 29.24
CA ARG A 338 41.30 14.81 29.39
C ARG A 338 40.96 16.30 29.50
N VAL A 339 39.79 16.72 29.00
CA VAL A 339 39.36 18.13 29.01
C VAL A 339 38.12 18.38 29.86
N ARG A 340 37.58 17.34 30.51
CA ARG A 340 36.35 17.33 31.28
C ARG A 340 36.24 18.47 32.30
N ASP A 341 37.33 18.74 33.04
CA ASP A 341 37.39 19.81 34.05
C ASP A 341 37.38 21.23 33.44
N GLN A 342 37.66 21.36 32.14
CA GLN A 342 37.60 22.61 31.38
C GLN A 342 36.23 22.83 30.73
N LEU A 343 35.36 21.82 30.72
CA LEU A 343 34.04 21.87 30.10
C LEU A 343 32.97 22.33 31.11
N PRO A 344 31.96 23.12 30.68
CA PRO A 344 30.86 23.54 31.55
C PRO A 344 29.85 22.40 31.78
N LEU A 345 30.24 21.39 32.57
CA LEU A 345 29.40 20.25 32.94
C LEU A 345 28.11 20.68 33.67
N LEU A 346 28.23 21.71 34.52
CA LEU A 346 27.11 22.42 35.14
C LEU A 346 27.13 23.88 34.66
N PRO A 347 25.97 24.52 34.39
CA PRO A 347 25.90 25.98 34.24
C PRO A 347 26.48 26.69 35.47
N LYS A 348 27.16 27.82 35.26
CA LYS A 348 27.85 28.56 36.33
C LYS A 348 26.88 29.04 37.42
N ASP A 349 25.66 29.38 37.02
CA ASP A 349 24.61 29.92 37.90
C ASP A 349 24.01 28.86 38.86
N LEU A 350 24.39 27.58 38.69
CA LEU A 350 23.92 26.45 39.51
C LEU A 350 25.03 25.83 40.36
N GLN A 351 26.23 26.43 40.44
CA GLN A 351 27.25 26.00 41.40
C GLN A 351 27.05 26.77 42.72
N PRO A 352 26.69 26.08 43.81
CA PRO A 352 27.56 25.05 44.37
C PRO A 352 26.89 23.70 44.69
N TYR A 353 25.77 23.35 44.04
CA TYR A 353 25.09 22.06 44.30
C TYR A 353 26.01 20.87 43.99
N GLN A 354 26.13 19.92 44.93
CA GLN A 354 26.80 18.64 44.70
C GLN A 354 25.86 17.69 43.96
N VAL A 355 26.29 17.20 42.81
CA VAL A 355 25.49 16.36 41.90
C VAL A 355 26.33 15.17 41.44
N GLU A 356 25.71 13.99 41.31
CA GLU A 356 26.38 12.81 40.76
C GLU A 356 26.60 12.97 39.24
N TYR A 357 27.78 12.60 38.74
CA TYR A 357 28.09 12.61 37.31
C TYR A 357 28.33 11.20 36.78
N SER A 358 27.75 10.90 35.61
CA SER A 358 28.08 9.70 34.83
C SER A 358 28.36 10.07 33.37
N THR A 359 29.12 9.23 32.67
CA THR A 359 29.47 9.39 31.25
C THR A 359 28.97 8.18 30.46
N ILE A 360 28.39 8.40 29.28
CA ILE A 360 28.03 7.36 28.30
C ILE A 360 28.71 7.74 26.98
N GLY A 361 29.74 6.99 26.57
CA GLY A 361 30.46 7.20 25.30
C GLY A 361 30.14 6.17 24.20
N SER A 362 29.52 5.04 24.58
CA SER A 362 29.26 3.90 23.70
C SER A 362 27.81 3.39 23.77
N THR A 363 27.41 2.69 22.71
CA THR A 363 26.15 1.93 22.60
C THR A 363 26.19 0.68 23.48
N ALA A 364 25.03 0.07 23.73
CA ALA A 364 24.95 -1.24 24.38
C ALA A 364 25.72 -2.36 23.62
N SER A 365 25.97 -2.17 22.32
CA SER A 365 26.76 -3.04 21.46
C SER A 365 28.27 -2.71 21.43
N GLY A 366 28.74 -1.74 22.22
CA GLY A 366 30.16 -1.38 22.35
C GLY A 366 30.73 -0.48 21.25
N GLY A 367 29.90 0.08 20.36
CA GLY A 367 30.32 1.07 19.37
C GLY A 367 30.22 2.50 19.92
N GLY A 368 31.05 3.43 19.44
CA GLY A 368 30.97 4.85 19.86
C GLY A 368 29.66 5.52 19.40
N LEU A 369 29.12 6.44 20.22
CA LEU A 369 27.86 7.15 19.90
C LEU A 369 28.01 8.16 18.76
N ASN A 370 27.01 8.28 17.87
CA ASN A 370 26.94 9.33 16.85
C ASN A 370 25.89 10.39 17.24
N LEU A 371 26.32 11.53 17.77
CA LEU A 371 25.42 12.57 18.30
C LEU A 371 25.26 13.78 17.37
N ALA A 372 26.17 14.02 16.43
CA ALA A 372 25.95 15.04 15.39
C ALA A 372 25.26 14.42 14.17
N ARG A 373 24.32 15.15 13.55
CA ARG A 373 23.70 14.75 12.29
C ARG A 373 24.73 14.60 11.17
N ILE A 374 24.43 13.70 10.23
CA ILE A 374 25.25 13.50 9.03
C ILE A 374 25.13 14.73 8.11
N THR A 375 26.19 15.01 7.37
CA THR A 375 26.27 16.09 6.38
C THR A 375 26.59 15.57 4.98
N ASP A 376 26.15 16.30 3.95
CA ASP A 376 26.47 15.96 2.55
C ASP A 376 27.99 15.92 2.33
N GLY A 377 28.48 14.80 1.79
CA GLY A 377 29.90 14.56 1.56
C GLY A 377 30.62 13.80 2.68
N ASP A 378 29.95 13.44 3.79
CA ASP A 378 30.54 12.58 4.82
C ASP A 378 30.97 11.21 4.25
N ALA A 379 32.00 10.61 4.84
CA ALA A 379 32.56 9.34 4.37
C ALA A 379 31.63 8.15 4.71
N CYS A 380 31.42 7.25 3.74
CA CYS A 380 30.58 6.08 3.94
C CYS A 380 31.10 5.14 5.05
N PRO A 381 30.23 4.64 5.97
CA PRO A 381 30.62 3.62 6.94
C PRO A 381 31.00 2.28 6.28
N ARG A 382 30.41 1.93 5.12
CA ARG A 382 30.51 0.61 4.49
C ARG A 382 31.52 0.48 3.35
N CYS A 383 32.07 1.58 2.82
CA CYS A 383 33.08 1.53 1.76
C CYS A 383 34.07 2.69 1.87
N GLU A 384 35.24 2.57 1.24
CA GLU A 384 36.34 3.54 1.40
C GLU A 384 36.21 4.78 0.52
N ASN A 385 35.63 4.63 -0.68
CA ASN A 385 35.64 5.65 -1.72
C ASN A 385 34.28 6.36 -1.92
N GLY A 386 33.25 5.97 -1.15
CA GLY A 386 31.90 6.49 -1.29
C GLY A 386 31.61 7.68 -0.38
N ALA A 387 30.94 8.69 -0.93
CA ALA A 387 30.41 9.82 -0.18
C ALA A 387 28.92 9.60 0.15
N LEU A 388 28.50 10.11 1.29
CA LEU A 388 27.11 10.15 1.72
C LEU A 388 26.39 11.37 1.14
N LYS A 389 25.17 11.15 0.64
CA LYS A 389 24.28 12.17 0.10
C LYS A 389 22.94 12.11 0.83
N ILE A 390 22.43 13.27 1.17
CA ILE A 390 21.22 13.42 1.97
C ILE A 390 20.05 13.73 1.05
N HIS A 391 18.98 12.96 1.22
CA HIS A 391 17.75 13.07 0.46
C HIS A 391 16.58 13.29 1.43
N ARG A 392 15.79 14.34 1.20
CA ARG A 392 14.44 14.38 1.78
C ARG A 392 13.55 13.41 1.02
N ALA A 393 12.72 12.65 1.73
CA ALA A 393 11.89 11.61 1.14
C ALA A 393 10.57 11.39 1.88
N LEU A 394 9.65 10.71 1.21
CA LEU A 394 8.34 10.32 1.72
C LEU A 394 8.32 8.80 1.97
N GLU A 395 8.34 8.38 3.24
CA GLU A 395 8.17 6.99 3.68
C GLU A 395 6.81 6.45 3.20
N CYS A 396 6.81 5.56 2.21
CA CYS A 396 5.61 4.99 1.59
C CYS A 396 5.28 3.57 2.08
N GLY A 397 6.20 2.94 2.81
CA GLY A 397 6.02 1.65 3.44
C GLY A 397 7.21 1.29 4.34
N HIS A 398 6.98 0.34 5.24
CA HIS A 398 7.92 -0.06 6.29
C HIS A 398 7.82 -1.56 6.50
N THR A 399 8.94 -2.26 6.66
CA THR A 399 9.00 -3.70 6.95
C THR A 399 9.82 -3.95 8.22
N PHE A 400 9.19 -4.57 9.22
CA PHE A 400 9.75 -4.92 10.52
C PHE A 400 9.81 -6.44 10.72
N GLN A 401 10.89 -6.94 11.29
CA GLN A 401 10.92 -8.26 11.94
C GLN A 401 10.60 -8.07 13.42
N LEU A 402 9.37 -8.40 13.85
CA LEU A 402 8.89 -8.17 15.22
C LEU A 402 9.41 -9.20 16.24
N GLY A 403 9.96 -10.33 15.75
CA GLY A 403 10.38 -11.45 16.58
C GLY A 403 9.19 -11.97 17.40
N THR A 404 9.36 -12.11 18.70
CA THR A 404 8.31 -12.63 19.60
C THR A 404 7.57 -11.54 20.39
N ARG A 405 7.69 -10.25 20.00
CA ARG A 405 7.18 -9.09 20.77
C ARG A 405 5.69 -9.17 21.09
N TYR A 406 4.87 -9.75 20.20
CA TYR A 406 3.42 -9.88 20.35
C TYR A 406 2.99 -11.32 20.65
N SER A 407 3.68 -12.32 20.11
CA SER A 407 3.34 -13.72 20.28
C SER A 407 3.52 -14.23 21.72
N VAL A 408 4.50 -13.71 22.48
CA VAL A 408 4.65 -14.00 23.91
C VAL A 408 3.49 -13.42 24.76
N PRO A 409 3.20 -12.11 24.77
CA PRO A 409 2.13 -11.55 25.60
C PRO A 409 0.71 -11.98 25.20
N LEU A 410 0.50 -12.36 23.94
CA LEU A 410 -0.80 -12.79 23.40
C LEU A 410 -0.91 -14.32 23.24
N ASP A 411 0.07 -15.06 23.76
CA ASP A 411 0.12 -16.53 23.85
C ASP A 411 0.03 -17.29 22.52
N ALA A 412 0.45 -16.65 21.41
CA ALA A 412 0.50 -17.23 20.08
C ALA A 412 1.72 -18.16 19.94
N CYS A 413 1.56 -19.40 20.40
CA CYS A 413 2.64 -20.40 20.45
C CYS A 413 2.19 -21.76 19.89
N VAL A 414 3.12 -22.47 19.24
CA VAL A 414 2.94 -23.86 18.80
C VAL A 414 3.76 -24.83 19.66
N THR A 415 3.33 -26.09 19.75
CA THR A 415 4.11 -27.15 20.43
C THR A 415 4.90 -27.95 19.41
N LEU A 416 6.22 -28.07 19.63
CA LEU A 416 7.09 -28.91 18.81
C LEU A 416 6.78 -30.40 19.05
N PRO A 417 6.90 -31.26 18.03
CA PRO A 417 6.72 -32.70 18.18
C PRO A 417 7.77 -33.30 19.12
N ARG A 418 7.42 -34.35 19.86
CA ARG A 418 8.35 -35.07 20.73
C ARG A 418 9.34 -35.97 19.97
N SER A 419 9.07 -36.25 18.69
CA SER A 419 9.85 -37.15 17.84
C SER A 419 10.13 -36.49 16.49
N GLY A 420 11.37 -36.01 16.31
CA GLY A 420 11.82 -35.32 15.09
C GLY A 420 11.23 -33.91 14.94
N ILE A 421 12.07 -32.89 15.10
CA ILE A 421 11.71 -31.47 14.89
C ILE A 421 12.19 -31.00 13.50
N PRO A 422 11.65 -29.89 12.94
CA PRO A 422 12.17 -29.28 11.72
C PRO A 422 13.67 -28.98 11.79
N ALA A 423 14.37 -29.04 10.67
CA ALA A 423 15.82 -28.84 10.62
C ALA A 423 16.24 -27.44 11.11
N THR A 424 15.49 -26.42 10.72
CA THR A 424 15.60 -25.03 11.18
C THR A 424 15.43 -24.91 12.71
N ALA A 425 14.47 -25.63 13.28
CA ALA A 425 14.25 -25.67 14.73
C ALA A 425 15.38 -26.39 15.47
N ALA A 426 15.98 -27.42 14.86
CA ALA A 426 17.16 -28.09 15.40
C ALA A 426 18.42 -27.22 15.33
N GLU A 427 18.58 -26.42 14.27
CA GLU A 427 19.67 -25.46 14.08
C GLU A 427 19.62 -24.33 15.11
N GLU A 428 18.41 -23.83 15.46
CA GLU A 428 18.19 -22.89 16.56
C GLU A 428 18.20 -23.56 17.96
N GLY A 429 18.49 -24.86 18.06
CA GLY A 429 18.60 -25.58 19.33
C GLY A 429 17.27 -25.74 20.09
N LEU A 430 16.13 -25.64 19.41
CA LEU A 430 14.81 -25.74 20.04
C LEU A 430 14.53 -27.17 20.50
N VAL A 431 13.86 -27.30 21.65
CA VAL A 431 13.70 -28.60 22.35
C VAL A 431 12.44 -29.34 21.86
N PRO A 432 12.53 -30.63 21.47
CA PRO A 432 11.36 -31.45 21.14
C PRO A 432 10.32 -31.48 22.26
N GLY A 433 9.04 -31.30 21.94
CA GLY A 433 7.96 -31.23 22.93
C GLY A 433 7.81 -29.90 23.65
N SER A 434 8.68 -28.90 23.42
CA SER A 434 8.52 -27.57 24.02
C SER A 434 7.46 -26.73 23.30
N ARG A 435 6.91 -25.73 24.00
CA ARG A 435 6.01 -24.71 23.45
C ARG A 435 6.84 -23.51 23.03
N ILE A 436 6.77 -23.15 21.75
CA ILE A 436 7.58 -22.11 21.11
C ILE A 436 6.67 -20.96 20.65
N PRO A 437 6.95 -19.69 21.01
CA PRO A 437 6.22 -18.54 20.50
C PRO A 437 6.52 -18.35 19.01
N LEU A 438 5.50 -17.97 18.23
CA LEU A 438 5.65 -17.71 16.80
C LEU A 438 6.59 -16.52 16.56
N GLN A 439 7.47 -16.63 15.57
CA GLN A 439 8.29 -15.50 15.10
C GLN A 439 7.48 -14.66 14.13
N MET A 440 7.45 -13.34 14.33
CA MET A 440 6.54 -12.45 13.62
C MET A 440 7.25 -11.42 12.74
N GLY A 441 6.62 -11.10 11.61
CA GLY A 441 6.93 -9.95 10.76
C GLY A 441 5.71 -9.02 10.62
N CYS A 442 5.95 -7.72 10.47
CA CYS A 442 4.92 -6.73 10.12
C CYS A 442 5.39 -5.85 8.97
N HIS A 443 4.55 -5.72 7.94
CA HIS A 443 4.92 -5.11 6.67
C HIS A 443 3.80 -4.14 6.24
N GLY A 444 4.01 -2.85 6.45
CA GLY A 444 3.10 -1.74 6.10
C GLY A 444 3.40 -1.13 4.73
N VAL A 445 2.35 -0.68 4.02
CA VAL A 445 2.41 0.21 2.84
C VAL A 445 1.26 1.21 2.95
N GLY A 446 1.56 2.49 2.98
CA GLY A 446 0.54 3.54 3.04
C GLY A 446 -0.09 3.76 1.66
N VAL A 447 -1.20 3.08 1.35
CA VAL A 447 -1.86 3.17 0.03
C VAL A 447 -2.29 4.61 -0.28
N SER A 448 -2.93 5.29 0.67
CA SER A 448 -3.28 6.70 0.53
C SER A 448 -2.05 7.60 0.48
N ARG A 449 -0.97 7.27 1.19
CA ARG A 449 0.27 8.04 1.17
C ARG A 449 0.98 7.94 -0.18
N ILE A 450 1.05 6.74 -0.78
CA ILE A 450 1.57 6.53 -2.15
C ILE A 450 0.80 7.36 -3.16
N PHE A 451 -0.54 7.37 -3.10
CA PHE A 451 -1.36 8.23 -3.94
C PHE A 451 -0.88 9.69 -3.85
N GLY A 452 -0.80 10.23 -2.62
CA GLY A 452 -0.40 11.61 -2.39
C GLY A 452 1.04 11.89 -2.85
N ALA A 453 1.96 10.96 -2.60
CA ALA A 453 3.38 11.11 -2.93
C ALA A 453 3.59 11.11 -4.44
N VAL A 454 2.95 10.20 -5.18
CA VAL A 454 3.05 10.16 -6.65
C VAL A 454 2.43 11.42 -7.28
N ALA A 455 1.29 11.89 -6.76
CA ALA A 455 0.67 13.13 -7.21
C ALA A 455 1.57 14.36 -6.95
N GLU A 456 2.20 14.45 -5.78
CA GLU A 456 3.10 15.55 -5.41
C GLU A 456 4.41 15.55 -6.22
N ILE A 457 5.00 14.38 -6.46
CA ILE A 457 6.28 14.24 -7.18
C ILE A 457 6.14 14.49 -8.68
N LEU A 458 4.98 14.18 -9.27
CA LEU A 458 4.79 14.20 -10.73
C LEU A 458 3.92 15.33 -11.27
N ALA A 459 3.15 16.02 -10.43
CA ALA A 459 2.40 17.19 -10.89
C ALA A 459 3.34 18.28 -11.42
N ASP A 460 2.89 18.98 -12.46
CA ASP A 460 3.53 20.16 -13.02
C ASP A 460 2.55 21.35 -13.01
N GLU A 461 2.91 22.44 -13.70
CA GLU A 461 2.06 23.64 -13.79
C GLU A 461 0.75 23.43 -14.57
N GLN A 462 0.68 22.38 -15.41
CA GLN A 462 -0.49 22.04 -16.22
C GLN A 462 -1.44 21.12 -15.45
N GLY A 463 -0.89 20.12 -14.75
CA GLY A 463 -1.70 19.12 -14.04
C GLY A 463 -0.94 17.96 -13.42
N LEU A 464 -1.69 17.06 -12.79
CA LEU A 464 -1.20 15.76 -12.29
C LEU A 464 -0.61 14.94 -13.43
N ASN A 465 0.38 14.07 -13.24
CA ASN A 465 1.00 13.30 -14.32
C ASN A 465 1.28 11.85 -13.92
N TRP A 466 0.31 10.96 -14.12
CA TRP A 466 0.32 9.64 -13.51
C TRP A 466 1.25 8.62 -14.22
N PRO A 467 1.89 7.70 -13.47
CA PRO A 467 2.41 6.47 -14.06
C PRO A 467 1.25 5.64 -14.63
N ARG A 468 1.44 5.02 -15.80
CA ARG A 468 0.42 4.20 -16.49
C ARG A 468 -0.27 3.20 -15.55
N ALA A 469 0.49 2.54 -14.69
CA ALA A 469 0.02 1.51 -13.76
C ALA A 469 -1.11 1.99 -12.82
N ILE A 470 -1.12 3.28 -12.44
CA ILE A 470 -2.08 3.83 -11.46
C ILE A 470 -2.91 5.00 -11.99
N ALA A 471 -2.66 5.48 -13.21
CA ALA A 471 -3.43 6.54 -13.85
C ALA A 471 -4.94 6.24 -13.83
N PRO A 472 -5.83 7.23 -13.61
CA PRO A 472 -7.27 6.98 -13.49
C PRO A 472 -7.82 6.27 -14.74
N PHE A 473 -7.45 6.75 -15.92
CA PHE A 473 -7.61 6.05 -17.20
C PHE A 473 -6.30 6.18 -17.99
N GLU A 474 -5.99 5.22 -18.85
CA GLU A 474 -4.80 5.26 -19.72
C GLU A 474 -5.00 6.25 -20.88
N VAL A 475 -6.22 6.33 -21.41
CA VAL A 475 -6.56 7.11 -22.61
C VAL A 475 -7.82 7.94 -22.37
N ALA A 476 -7.82 9.21 -22.76
CA ALA A 476 -9.01 10.06 -22.77
C ALA A 476 -9.36 10.57 -24.18
N ILE A 477 -10.58 10.31 -24.64
CA ILE A 477 -11.10 10.80 -25.92
C ILE A 477 -11.80 12.15 -25.70
N ILE A 478 -11.37 13.17 -26.43
CA ILE A 478 -11.85 14.56 -26.33
C ILE A 478 -12.47 14.99 -27.67
N PRO A 479 -13.80 14.84 -27.84
CA PRO A 479 -14.50 15.27 -29.05
C PRO A 479 -14.95 16.74 -29.01
N THR A 480 -14.96 17.38 -30.19
CA THR A 480 -15.80 18.56 -30.44
C THR A 480 -17.29 18.18 -30.35
N PRO A 481 -18.19 19.12 -29.99
CA PRO A 481 -19.57 18.80 -29.60
C PRO A 481 -20.42 18.05 -30.65
N ASP A 482 -20.06 18.20 -31.92
CA ASP A 482 -20.73 17.65 -33.10
C ASP A 482 -20.22 16.26 -33.54
N LEU A 483 -19.24 15.66 -32.83
CA LEU A 483 -18.67 14.34 -33.13
C LEU A 483 -19.10 13.27 -32.12
N ALA A 484 -20.35 13.32 -31.65
CA ALA A 484 -20.85 12.44 -30.59
C ALA A 484 -20.82 10.95 -30.99
N GLU A 485 -21.37 10.59 -32.15
CA GLU A 485 -21.45 9.20 -32.62
C GLU A 485 -20.06 8.63 -32.97
N ASP A 486 -19.24 9.40 -33.69
CA ASP A 486 -17.83 9.06 -33.96
C ASP A 486 -17.03 8.79 -32.68
N SER A 487 -17.23 9.61 -31.65
CA SER A 487 -16.51 9.47 -30.38
C SER A 487 -16.89 8.20 -29.61
N LEU A 488 -18.13 7.72 -29.76
CA LEU A 488 -18.56 6.41 -29.23
C LEU A 488 -17.95 5.27 -30.04
N ARG A 489 -17.95 5.35 -31.37
CA ARG A 489 -17.31 4.34 -32.24
C ARG A 489 -15.80 4.19 -31.95
N ILE A 490 -15.11 5.30 -31.69
CA ILE A 490 -13.68 5.29 -31.34
C ILE A 490 -13.46 4.80 -29.90
N TYR A 491 -14.37 5.11 -28.98
CA TYR A 491 -14.37 4.53 -27.63
C TYR A 491 -14.47 3.00 -27.70
N ASP A 492 -15.44 2.48 -28.43
CA ASP A 492 -15.64 1.03 -28.60
C ASP A 492 -14.44 0.37 -29.29
N LEU A 493 -13.88 0.99 -30.34
CA LEU A 493 -12.68 0.51 -31.04
C LEU A 493 -11.47 0.35 -30.09
N LEU A 494 -11.24 1.31 -29.19
CA LEU A 494 -10.10 1.28 -28.26
C LEU A 494 -10.38 0.40 -27.03
N ALA A 495 -11.63 0.32 -26.58
CA ALA A 495 -12.05 -0.46 -25.41
C ALA A 495 -12.31 -1.94 -25.70
N ALA A 496 -12.55 -2.34 -26.95
CA ALA A 496 -12.77 -3.75 -27.33
C ALA A 496 -11.48 -4.61 -27.24
N GLY A 497 -10.32 -4.01 -27.55
CA GLY A 497 -9.05 -4.73 -27.64
C GLY A 497 -8.90 -5.54 -28.93
N ASP A 498 -7.87 -6.39 -28.99
CA ASP A 498 -7.73 -7.43 -30.02
C ASP A 498 -7.46 -8.79 -29.37
N ASN A 499 -7.56 -9.89 -30.13
CA ASN A 499 -7.44 -11.26 -29.63
C ASN A 499 -6.08 -11.60 -28.97
N SER A 500 -5.09 -10.70 -29.03
CA SER A 500 -3.78 -10.76 -28.37
C SER A 500 -3.59 -9.75 -27.23
N ARG A 501 -4.45 -8.73 -27.10
CA ARG A 501 -4.31 -7.60 -26.16
C ARG A 501 -5.66 -7.18 -25.58
N ASN A 502 -5.76 -7.20 -24.25
CA ASN A 502 -6.92 -6.64 -23.54
C ASN A 502 -7.23 -5.21 -24.02
N GLY A 503 -8.52 -4.87 -24.06
CA GLY A 503 -8.98 -3.52 -24.36
C GLY A 503 -8.32 -2.45 -23.50
N LEU A 504 -8.04 -1.29 -24.11
CA LEU A 504 -7.37 -0.19 -23.44
C LEU A 504 -8.26 0.43 -22.37
N ASP A 505 -7.66 1.01 -21.34
CA ASP A 505 -8.41 1.68 -20.28
C ASP A 505 -8.81 3.11 -20.67
N VAL A 506 -9.93 3.22 -21.40
CA VAL A 506 -10.37 4.46 -22.07
C VAL A 506 -11.49 5.17 -21.29
N VAL A 507 -11.46 6.50 -21.31
CA VAL A 507 -12.60 7.37 -20.94
C VAL A 507 -12.99 8.30 -22.08
N LEU A 508 -14.29 8.52 -22.27
CA LEU A 508 -14.84 9.49 -23.23
C LEU A 508 -15.30 10.76 -22.52
N ASP A 509 -14.90 11.94 -23.02
CA ASP A 509 -15.41 13.23 -22.57
C ASP A 509 -16.62 13.69 -23.40
N ASP A 510 -17.79 13.14 -23.10
CA ASP A 510 -19.06 13.47 -23.76
C ASP A 510 -19.69 14.80 -23.27
N ARG A 511 -19.01 15.54 -22.37
CA ARG A 511 -19.56 16.72 -21.70
C ARG A 511 -19.86 17.84 -22.70
N GLN A 512 -20.98 18.52 -22.48
CA GLN A 512 -21.39 19.70 -23.24
C GLN A 512 -20.64 20.94 -22.72
N ARG A 513 -19.34 21.00 -23.01
CA ARG A 513 -18.40 22.08 -22.64
C ARG A 513 -17.52 22.45 -23.83
N SER A 514 -16.93 23.64 -23.81
CA SER A 514 -16.02 24.09 -24.87
C SER A 514 -14.77 23.21 -24.92
N PHE A 515 -14.20 23.06 -26.12
CA PHE A 515 -13.01 22.23 -26.34
C PHE A 515 -11.82 22.63 -25.45
N VAL A 516 -11.56 23.94 -25.32
CA VAL A 516 -10.50 24.48 -24.43
C VAL A 516 -10.72 24.10 -22.96
N TRP A 517 -11.99 24.06 -22.51
CA TRP A 517 -12.31 23.64 -21.15
C TRP A 517 -12.07 22.14 -20.95
N LYS A 518 -12.43 21.30 -21.93
CA LYS A 518 -12.18 19.85 -21.90
C LYS A 518 -10.68 19.52 -21.86
N MET A 519 -9.89 20.17 -22.71
CA MET A 519 -8.43 20.03 -22.73
C MET A 519 -7.83 20.35 -21.36
N LYS A 520 -8.16 21.53 -20.80
CA LYS A 520 -7.68 21.92 -19.47
C LYS A 520 -8.09 20.95 -18.36
N ASP A 521 -9.32 20.42 -18.39
CA ASP A 521 -9.76 19.42 -17.42
C ASP A 521 -8.96 18.11 -17.56
N ALA A 522 -8.70 17.65 -18.80
CA ALA A 522 -7.90 16.46 -19.08
C ALA A 522 -6.42 16.63 -18.64
N ASP A 523 -5.83 17.80 -18.87
CA ASP A 523 -4.48 18.14 -18.41
C ASP A 523 -4.38 18.09 -16.89
N ILE A 524 -5.32 18.74 -16.17
CA ILE A 524 -5.38 18.76 -14.70
C ILE A 524 -5.55 17.34 -14.14
N VAL A 525 -6.43 16.51 -14.73
CA VAL A 525 -6.65 15.11 -14.31
C VAL A 525 -5.40 14.25 -14.53
N GLY A 526 -4.67 14.49 -15.63
CA GLY A 526 -3.40 13.84 -15.90
C GLY A 526 -3.46 12.54 -16.67
N PHE A 527 -4.38 12.40 -17.63
CA PHE A 527 -4.45 11.20 -18.47
C PHE A 527 -3.14 11.00 -19.27
N PRO A 528 -2.55 9.79 -19.32
CA PRO A 528 -1.28 9.56 -20.01
C PRO A 528 -1.34 9.81 -21.53
N VAL A 529 -2.47 9.48 -22.17
CA VAL A 529 -2.71 9.69 -23.60
C VAL A 529 -4.04 10.41 -23.82
N LEU A 530 -4.03 11.45 -24.67
CA LEU A 530 -5.24 12.14 -25.13
C LEU A 530 -5.48 11.82 -26.61
N VAL A 531 -6.74 11.56 -26.99
CA VAL A 531 -7.19 11.35 -28.37
C VAL A 531 -8.20 12.43 -28.71
N ILE A 532 -7.81 13.37 -29.56
CA ILE A 532 -8.56 14.60 -29.87
C ILE A 532 -9.27 14.43 -31.22
N LEU A 533 -10.59 14.61 -31.19
CA LEU A 533 -11.45 14.58 -32.37
C LEU A 533 -11.90 16.00 -32.69
N GLY A 534 -11.15 16.64 -33.59
CA GLY A 534 -11.33 18.04 -34.00
C GLY A 534 -11.44 18.20 -35.52
N ARG A 535 -10.92 19.33 -36.04
CA ARG A 535 -10.97 19.64 -37.49
C ARG A 535 -10.33 18.54 -38.36
N SER A 536 -9.15 18.05 -37.98
CA SER A 536 -8.42 17.00 -38.71
C SER A 536 -9.24 15.72 -38.90
N TYR A 537 -10.09 15.37 -37.92
CA TYR A 537 -10.97 14.21 -38.00
C TYR A 537 -12.07 14.40 -39.04
N LYS A 538 -12.68 15.60 -39.07
CA LYS A 538 -13.77 15.96 -40.00
C LYS A 538 -13.30 16.06 -41.46
N GLU A 539 -12.07 16.55 -41.65
CA GLU A 539 -11.52 16.78 -42.99
C GLU A 539 -10.85 15.52 -43.57
N ASN A 540 -10.13 14.74 -42.74
CA ASN A 540 -9.23 13.69 -43.22
C ASN A 540 -9.42 12.32 -42.54
N GLY A 541 -10.38 12.17 -41.61
CA GLY A 541 -10.56 10.93 -40.84
C GLY A 541 -9.42 10.60 -39.87
N THR A 542 -8.63 11.61 -39.48
CA THR A 542 -7.45 11.44 -38.61
C THR A 542 -7.64 12.07 -37.24
N CYS A 543 -7.23 11.35 -36.19
CA CYS A 543 -7.27 11.80 -34.81
C CYS A 543 -5.93 12.45 -34.42
N GLU A 544 -5.94 13.51 -33.60
CA GLU A 544 -4.72 14.03 -32.99
C GLU A 544 -4.47 13.27 -31.68
N VAL A 545 -3.29 12.67 -31.52
CA VAL A 545 -2.89 11.90 -30.33
C VAL A 545 -1.79 12.66 -29.61
N GLN A 546 -1.97 12.90 -28.31
CA GLN A 546 -0.98 13.56 -27.46
C GLN A 546 -0.56 12.66 -26.29
N CYS A 547 0.73 12.68 -25.95
CA CYS A 547 1.26 12.08 -24.73
C CYS A 547 2.28 13.04 -24.09
N ARG A 548 1.87 13.76 -23.03
CA ARG A 548 2.69 14.80 -22.38
C ARG A 548 4.02 14.26 -21.85
N ARG A 549 4.03 13.11 -21.18
CA ARG A 549 5.25 12.51 -20.58
C ARG A 549 6.30 12.09 -21.62
N LEU A 550 5.89 11.75 -22.84
CA LEU A 550 6.80 11.47 -23.96
C LEU A 550 7.04 12.70 -24.85
N SER A 551 6.36 13.82 -24.60
CA SER A 551 6.34 15.02 -25.46
C SER A 551 5.90 14.74 -26.91
N ILE A 552 5.01 13.76 -27.10
CA ILE A 552 4.51 13.35 -28.42
C ILE A 552 3.18 14.05 -28.72
N LYS A 553 3.07 14.55 -29.96
CA LYS A 553 1.85 15.12 -30.53
C LYS A 553 1.82 14.82 -32.03
N GLU A 554 0.97 13.88 -32.44
CA GLU A 554 0.94 13.35 -33.81
C GLU A 554 -0.49 13.19 -34.34
N THR A 555 -0.64 13.18 -35.67
CA THR A 555 -1.91 12.98 -36.36
C THR A 555 -1.96 11.55 -36.91
N VAL A 556 -2.92 10.75 -36.46
CA VAL A 556 -2.97 9.29 -36.65
C VAL A 556 -4.27 8.89 -37.35
N LYS A 557 -4.19 7.99 -38.33
CA LYS A 557 -5.37 7.41 -39.00
C LYS A 557 -6.07 6.41 -38.08
N LEU A 558 -7.41 6.35 -38.16
CA LEU A 558 -8.24 5.44 -37.36
C LEU A 558 -7.73 4.00 -37.33
N ASP A 559 -7.39 3.42 -38.48
CA ASP A 559 -6.94 2.02 -38.59
C ASP A 559 -5.62 1.75 -37.85
N ALA A 560 -4.77 2.78 -37.68
CA ALA A 560 -3.49 2.68 -36.98
C ALA A 560 -3.60 3.10 -35.49
N LEU A 561 -4.72 3.69 -35.08
CA LEU A 561 -4.88 4.33 -33.78
C LEU A 561 -4.68 3.36 -32.59
N PRO A 562 -5.26 2.14 -32.56
CA PRO A 562 -5.06 1.22 -31.43
C PRO A 562 -3.61 0.77 -31.27
N ALA A 563 -2.94 0.47 -32.39
CA ALA A 563 -1.53 0.05 -32.42
C ALA A 563 -0.59 1.17 -31.98
N PHE A 564 -0.84 2.40 -32.46
CA PHE A 564 -0.06 3.59 -32.10
C PHE A 564 -0.18 3.90 -30.59
N ILE A 565 -1.40 3.96 -30.06
CA ILE A 565 -1.63 4.22 -28.63
C ILE A 565 -1.00 3.12 -27.78
N SER A 566 -1.12 1.85 -28.17
CA SER A 566 -0.51 0.75 -27.43
C SER A 566 1.03 0.88 -27.39
N ASN A 567 1.67 1.28 -28.50
CA ASN A 567 3.12 1.53 -28.54
C ASN A 567 3.52 2.69 -27.59
N LEU A 568 2.77 3.80 -27.58
CA LEU A 568 2.99 4.89 -26.61
C LEU A 568 2.88 4.41 -25.16
N LEU A 569 1.85 3.63 -24.85
CA LEU A 569 1.62 3.08 -23.52
C LEU A 569 2.71 2.06 -23.11
N ASP A 570 3.28 1.32 -24.07
CA ASP A 570 4.40 0.40 -23.83
C ASP A 570 5.72 1.18 -23.61
N GLN A 571 5.95 2.28 -24.33
CA GLN A 571 7.08 3.20 -24.08
C GLN A 571 7.00 3.86 -22.68
N LEU A 572 5.78 4.17 -22.20
CA LEU A 572 5.56 4.65 -20.83
C LEU A 572 5.88 3.59 -19.76
N CYS A 573 5.82 2.29 -20.08
CA CYS A 573 6.28 1.22 -19.19
C CYS A 573 7.82 1.08 -19.15
N LEU A 574 8.50 1.43 -20.25
CA LEU A 574 9.96 1.31 -20.40
C LEU A 574 10.73 2.54 -19.89
N THR A 575 10.07 3.70 -19.76
CA THR A 575 10.72 4.96 -19.38
C THR A 575 10.67 5.22 -17.87
N THR A 576 11.69 4.77 -17.15
CA THR A 576 11.99 5.24 -15.78
C THR A 576 12.27 6.75 -15.79
N LEU A 577 11.82 7.48 -14.77
CA LEU A 577 12.00 8.94 -14.64
C LEU A 577 13.43 9.36 -14.26
N ALA A 578 14.39 9.07 -15.14
CA ALA A 578 15.79 9.48 -15.01
C ALA A 578 16.04 10.82 -15.74
N ARG A 579 15.39 11.92 -15.32
CA ARG A 579 15.59 13.27 -15.93
C ARG A 579 15.00 14.45 -15.13
N ARG A 580 15.39 14.66 -13.86
CA ARG A 580 15.21 15.97 -13.17
C ARG A 580 16.11 16.25 -11.94
N CYS A 581 17.27 15.61 -11.83
CA CYS A 581 18.33 16.03 -10.91
C CYS A 581 19.48 16.70 -11.70
N PRO A 582 19.95 17.90 -11.32
CA PRO A 582 21.11 18.54 -11.95
C PRO A 582 22.41 17.90 -11.42
N GLY A 583 22.75 16.73 -11.95
CA GLY A 583 23.98 16.02 -11.62
C GLY A 583 24.23 14.89 -12.61
N LYS A 584 25.36 14.93 -13.33
CA LYS A 584 25.75 13.86 -14.24
C LYS A 584 26.07 12.60 -13.42
N ILE A 585 25.28 11.54 -13.59
CA ILE A 585 25.65 10.19 -13.15
C ILE A 585 25.81 9.35 -14.42
N ASN A 586 27.05 8.96 -14.73
CA ASN A 586 27.33 8.02 -15.81
C ASN A 586 26.90 6.62 -15.34
N GLY A 587 25.80 6.11 -15.87
CA GLY A 587 25.38 4.74 -15.62
C GLY A 587 26.31 3.75 -16.31
N SER A 588 27.08 3.00 -15.54
CA SER A 588 27.96 1.93 -16.01
C SER A 588 27.57 0.59 -15.38
N ALA A 589 26.99 -0.28 -16.22
CA ALA A 589 27.03 -1.74 -16.16
C ALA A 589 26.85 -2.45 -14.80
N TYR A 590 25.67 -3.07 -14.63
CA TYR A 590 25.61 -4.50 -14.28
C TYR A 590 24.51 -5.18 -15.12
N SER A 591 24.92 -5.83 -16.20
CA SER A 591 24.10 -6.75 -16.98
C SER A 591 24.93 -7.95 -17.41
N THR A 592 24.75 -9.08 -16.70
CA THR A 592 25.28 -10.38 -17.12
C THR A 592 24.22 -11.11 -17.96
N PRO A 593 24.56 -11.59 -19.17
CA PRO A 593 23.59 -12.21 -20.06
C PRO A 593 23.44 -13.71 -19.78
N VAL A 594 22.20 -14.17 -19.56
CA VAL A 594 21.85 -15.58 -19.72
C VAL A 594 21.47 -15.82 -21.19
N SER A 595 22.10 -16.80 -21.82
CA SER A 595 22.02 -17.06 -23.26
C SER A 595 20.65 -17.56 -23.73
N ARG A 596 20.23 -17.11 -24.93
CA ARG A 596 19.05 -17.65 -25.64
C ARG A 596 19.25 -19.13 -26.01
N ILE A 597 18.22 -19.93 -25.76
CA ILE A 597 17.92 -21.14 -26.55
C ILE A 597 16.59 -20.88 -27.28
N GLN A 598 16.48 -21.37 -28.52
CA GLN A 598 15.36 -21.06 -29.41
C GLN A 598 14.05 -21.77 -29.03
N GLN A 599 12.95 -21.07 -29.29
CA GLN A 599 11.56 -21.55 -29.27
C GLN A 599 11.30 -22.64 -30.33
N PRO A 600 10.25 -23.51 -30.23
CA PRO A 600 8.87 -23.04 -30.48
C PRO A 600 7.64 -23.74 -29.79
N HIS A 601 6.49 -23.04 -29.88
CA HIS A 601 5.06 -23.45 -29.75
C HIS A 601 4.30 -23.29 -28.39
N VAL A 602 3.00 -22.92 -28.47
CA VAL A 602 2.38 -21.85 -27.61
C VAL A 602 0.79 -21.74 -27.63
N ILE A 603 0.15 -21.13 -26.57
CA ILE A 603 -1.19 -20.40 -26.41
C ILE A 603 -2.58 -21.16 -26.38
N LEU A 604 -3.69 -20.79 -25.66
CA LEU A 604 -4.06 -19.94 -24.46
C LEU A 604 -5.45 -20.38 -23.84
N LEU A 605 -5.68 -20.56 -22.51
CA LEU A 605 -6.86 -21.32 -21.92
C LEU A 605 -8.16 -20.50 -22.07
N LEU A 606 -8.97 -20.85 -23.07
CA LEU A 606 -9.96 -19.91 -23.64
C LEU A 606 -11.25 -19.69 -22.82
N LYS A 607 -11.59 -18.40 -22.62
CA LYS A 607 -12.96 -17.87 -22.80
C LYS A 607 -13.21 -17.51 -24.28
N ARG A 608 -14.47 -17.23 -24.64
CA ARG A 608 -15.06 -17.43 -25.98
C ARG A 608 -15.11 -16.14 -26.82
N ASP A 609 -15.02 -16.31 -28.15
CA ASP A 609 -15.09 -15.28 -29.18
C ASP A 609 -16.21 -15.62 -30.22
N PRO A 610 -16.82 -14.66 -30.95
CA PRO A 610 -18.01 -14.89 -31.76
C PRO A 610 -17.65 -15.33 -33.19
N GLY A 611 -17.24 -16.59 -33.37
CA GLY A 611 -16.82 -17.04 -34.71
C GLY A 611 -16.23 -18.45 -34.83
N GLY A 612 -16.71 -19.43 -34.07
CA GLY A 612 -16.63 -20.83 -34.52
C GLY A 612 -15.25 -21.53 -34.61
N ALA A 613 -14.21 -21.14 -33.84
CA ALA A 613 -13.03 -22.01 -33.63
C ALA A 613 -12.30 -21.74 -32.30
N PHE A 614 -12.09 -22.79 -31.48
CA PHE A 614 -11.31 -22.71 -30.22
C PHE A 614 -9.86 -23.20 -30.42
N LYS A 615 -8.85 -22.48 -29.90
CA LYS A 615 -7.50 -23.04 -29.63
C LYS A 615 -6.95 -22.62 -28.26
N ALA A 616 -6.47 -23.60 -27.49
CA ALA A 616 -6.11 -23.49 -26.07
C ALA A 616 -4.74 -24.15 -25.75
N PRO A 617 -4.06 -23.82 -24.62
CA PRO A 617 -2.64 -24.08 -24.37
C PRO A 617 -2.58 -25.46 -23.76
N ARG A 618 -2.58 -26.47 -24.63
CA ARG A 618 -2.76 -27.85 -24.20
C ARG A 618 -1.61 -28.23 -23.27
N ILE A 619 -1.89 -28.18 -21.97
CA ILE A 619 -1.11 -28.87 -20.96
C ILE A 619 -1.19 -30.33 -21.35
N ASN A 620 -0.07 -30.92 -21.72
CA ASN A 620 -0.05 -32.32 -22.09
C ASN A 620 -0.20 -33.16 -20.81
N LEU A 621 -1.37 -33.76 -20.62
CA LEU A 621 -1.66 -34.59 -19.44
C LEU A 621 -0.72 -35.80 -19.38
N ASP A 622 -0.18 -36.23 -20.53
CA ASP A 622 0.74 -37.35 -20.65
C ASP A 622 2.14 -37.03 -20.09
N THR A 623 2.55 -35.76 -20.03
CA THR A 623 3.86 -35.36 -19.49
C THR A 623 3.87 -35.02 -18.00
N LEU A 624 2.71 -34.95 -17.34
CA LEU A 624 2.61 -34.64 -15.91
C LEU A 624 2.71 -35.89 -15.03
N GLU A 625 3.35 -35.77 -13.86
CA GLU A 625 3.38 -36.84 -12.87
C GLU A 625 2.01 -37.02 -12.18
N PRO A 626 1.69 -38.21 -11.62
CA PRO A 626 0.40 -38.45 -10.96
C PRO A 626 0.07 -37.45 -9.85
N GLN A 627 1.07 -36.99 -9.07
CA GLN A 627 0.87 -35.99 -8.03
C GLN A 627 0.48 -34.61 -8.61
N GLN A 628 1.10 -34.22 -9.73
CA GLN A 628 0.77 -32.97 -10.43
C GLN A 628 -0.65 -33.03 -11.04
N LEU A 629 -1.02 -34.17 -11.64
CA LEU A 629 -2.38 -34.39 -12.15
C LEU A 629 -3.43 -34.34 -11.03
N ALA A 630 -3.15 -34.91 -9.86
CA ALA A 630 -4.03 -34.83 -8.70
C ALA A 630 -4.19 -33.37 -8.18
N GLN A 631 -3.11 -32.59 -8.16
CA GLN A 631 -3.16 -31.17 -7.80
C GLN A 631 -3.98 -30.33 -8.79
N VAL A 632 -3.79 -30.55 -10.10
CA VAL A 632 -4.58 -29.88 -11.14
C VAL A 632 -6.05 -30.29 -11.08
N LYS A 633 -6.37 -31.56 -10.79
CA LYS A 633 -7.75 -32.02 -10.55
C LYS A 633 -8.37 -31.27 -9.36
N LYS A 634 -7.68 -31.23 -8.22
CA LYS A 634 -8.16 -30.54 -7.01
C LYS A 634 -8.50 -29.07 -7.28
N GLN A 635 -7.60 -28.34 -7.93
CA GLN A 635 -7.83 -26.93 -8.31
C GLN A 635 -9.05 -26.78 -9.23
N LEU A 636 -9.24 -27.72 -10.18
CA LEU A 636 -10.36 -27.68 -11.10
C LEU A 636 -11.71 -27.99 -10.44
N ASP A 637 -11.71 -28.89 -9.44
CA ASP A 637 -12.89 -29.23 -8.65
C ASP A 637 -13.31 -28.05 -7.74
N GLU A 638 -12.34 -27.38 -7.09
CA GLU A 638 -12.56 -26.14 -6.30
C GLU A 638 -13.13 -25.00 -7.15
N GLU A 639 -12.58 -24.78 -8.36
CA GLU A 639 -13.16 -23.84 -9.32
C GLU A 639 -14.59 -24.23 -9.72
N LEU A 640 -14.89 -25.53 -9.86
CA LEU A 640 -16.20 -26.01 -10.26
C LEU A 640 -17.26 -25.77 -9.18
N GLU A 641 -16.92 -26.00 -7.92
CA GLU A 641 -17.79 -25.75 -6.78
C GLU A 641 -18.16 -24.26 -6.67
N HIS A 642 -17.16 -23.38 -6.81
CA HIS A 642 -17.38 -21.93 -6.83
C HIS A 642 -18.27 -21.48 -8.00
N LEU A 643 -18.03 -21.99 -9.22
CA LEU A 643 -18.84 -21.66 -10.40
C LEU A 643 -20.28 -22.18 -10.29
N THR A 644 -20.48 -23.36 -9.71
CA THR A 644 -21.80 -23.96 -9.48
C THR A 644 -22.59 -23.15 -8.45
N THR A 645 -21.94 -22.73 -7.36
CA THR A 645 -22.54 -21.83 -6.35
C THR A 645 -22.93 -20.48 -6.96
N SER A 646 -22.04 -19.90 -7.78
CA SER A 646 -22.30 -18.65 -8.50
C SER A 646 -23.49 -18.77 -9.47
N PHE A 647 -23.62 -19.90 -10.16
CA PHE A 647 -24.74 -20.17 -11.08
C PHE A 647 -26.07 -20.22 -10.32
N ALA A 648 -26.12 -20.94 -9.19
CA ALA A 648 -27.32 -21.02 -8.35
C ALA A 648 -27.77 -19.64 -7.82
N GLN A 649 -26.82 -18.81 -7.38
CA GLN A 649 -27.10 -17.45 -6.91
C GLN A 649 -27.64 -16.54 -8.03
N LEU A 650 -27.03 -16.56 -9.23
CA LEU A 650 -27.49 -15.79 -10.38
C LEU A 650 -28.87 -16.24 -10.87
N HIS A 651 -29.15 -17.54 -10.84
CA HIS A 651 -30.45 -18.09 -11.21
C HIS A 651 -31.55 -17.67 -10.22
N ALA A 652 -31.26 -17.74 -8.92
CA ALA A 652 -32.16 -17.24 -7.88
C ALA A 652 -32.41 -15.72 -8.00
N ALA A 653 -31.38 -14.93 -8.34
CA ALA A 653 -31.53 -13.51 -8.62
C ALA A 653 -32.40 -13.24 -9.86
N GLN A 654 -32.21 -13.98 -10.96
CA GLN A 654 -33.02 -13.83 -12.16
C GLN A 654 -34.50 -14.09 -11.88
N ASN A 655 -34.82 -15.11 -11.09
CA ASN A 655 -36.21 -15.42 -10.73
C ASN A 655 -36.85 -14.30 -9.90
N LYS A 656 -36.13 -13.75 -8.89
CA LYS A 656 -36.62 -12.57 -8.15
C LYS A 656 -36.94 -11.39 -9.07
N PHE A 657 -36.10 -11.11 -10.08
CA PHE A 657 -36.39 -10.04 -11.05
C PHE A 657 -37.56 -10.35 -12.00
N LYS A 658 -37.81 -11.63 -12.33
CA LYS A 658 -39.03 -12.04 -13.06
C LYS A 658 -40.28 -11.84 -12.20
N ASP A 659 -40.22 -12.19 -10.92
CA ASP A 659 -41.33 -11.98 -9.98
C ASP A 659 -41.64 -10.48 -9.83
N CYS A 660 -40.62 -9.64 -9.65
CA CYS A 660 -40.77 -8.18 -9.64
C CYS A 660 -41.37 -7.63 -10.95
N LEU A 661 -40.92 -8.13 -12.11
CA LEU A 661 -41.48 -7.77 -13.40
C LEU A 661 -42.96 -8.15 -13.52
N GLN A 662 -43.34 -9.34 -13.05
CA GLN A 662 -44.73 -9.79 -13.03
C GLN A 662 -45.60 -8.91 -12.13
N CYS A 663 -45.10 -8.48 -10.96
CA CYS A 663 -45.78 -7.53 -10.10
C CYS A 663 -45.98 -6.15 -10.76
N VAL A 664 -44.97 -5.62 -11.45
CA VAL A 664 -45.11 -4.34 -12.18
C VAL A 664 -46.11 -4.48 -13.33
N LYS A 665 -46.06 -5.58 -14.08
CA LYS A 665 -47.01 -5.85 -15.18
C LYS A 665 -48.44 -6.06 -14.69
N SER A 666 -48.66 -6.75 -13.57
CA SER A 666 -50.00 -6.89 -12.98
C SER A 666 -50.54 -5.56 -12.46
N ARG A 667 -49.69 -4.65 -11.95
CA ARG A 667 -50.10 -3.28 -11.61
C ARG A 667 -50.44 -2.45 -12.85
N ALA A 668 -49.62 -2.51 -13.90
CA ALA A 668 -49.84 -1.79 -15.15
C ALA A 668 -51.09 -2.27 -15.92
N ALA A 669 -51.55 -3.49 -15.68
CA ALA A 669 -52.78 -4.06 -16.25
C ALA A 669 -54.03 -3.86 -15.36
N ALA A 670 -53.91 -3.22 -14.19
CA ALA A 670 -55.06 -2.95 -13.33
C ALA A 670 -55.99 -1.88 -13.95
N PRO A 671 -57.32 -1.95 -13.72
CA PRO A 671 -58.25 -0.93 -14.21
C PRO A 671 -57.90 0.47 -13.69
N GLU A 672 -57.99 1.49 -14.56
CA GLU A 672 -57.79 2.88 -14.19
C GLU A 672 -58.69 3.27 -13.01
N GLY A 673 -58.11 3.86 -11.96
CA GLY A 673 -58.80 4.21 -10.71
C GLY A 673 -58.87 3.11 -9.64
N SER A 674 -58.42 1.88 -9.92
CA SER A 674 -58.32 0.83 -8.88
C SER A 674 -57.07 1.05 -8.01
N ASN A 675 -57.20 1.85 -6.96
CA ASN A 675 -56.12 2.10 -5.99
C ASN A 675 -56.12 1.13 -4.81
N SER A 676 -57.11 0.24 -4.72
CA SER A 676 -57.21 -0.68 -3.59
C SER A 676 -56.27 -1.88 -3.73
N VAL A 677 -55.47 -2.12 -2.69
CA VAL A 677 -54.48 -3.20 -2.62
C VAL A 677 -54.70 -4.03 -1.35
N LEU A 678 -54.19 -5.26 -1.35
CA LEU A 678 -54.11 -6.09 -0.15
C LEU A 678 -52.69 -6.03 0.42
N VAL A 679 -52.54 -5.37 1.58
CA VAL A 679 -51.28 -5.24 2.29
C VAL A 679 -51.14 -6.40 3.29
N PRO A 680 -50.12 -7.26 3.17
CA PRO A 680 -49.87 -8.31 4.17
C PRO A 680 -49.38 -7.68 5.48
N LEU A 681 -50.04 -8.01 6.59
CA LEU A 681 -49.52 -7.79 7.95
C LEU A 681 -48.74 -9.02 8.45
N THR A 682 -49.13 -10.21 8.00
CA THR A 682 -48.43 -11.48 8.24
C THR A 682 -48.58 -12.36 7.00
N ASN A 683 -47.88 -13.50 6.97
CA ASN A 683 -47.98 -14.48 5.88
C ASN A 683 -49.41 -15.04 5.66
N SER A 684 -50.33 -14.85 6.61
CA SER A 684 -51.71 -15.36 6.53
C SER A 684 -52.78 -14.27 6.65
N LEU A 685 -52.39 -13.00 6.86
CA LEU A 685 -53.32 -11.90 7.15
C LEU A 685 -53.05 -10.71 6.23
N TYR A 686 -54.04 -10.38 5.41
CA TYR A 686 -54.02 -9.23 4.50
C TYR A 686 -55.10 -8.23 4.92
N VAL A 687 -54.76 -6.94 4.89
CA VAL A 687 -55.70 -5.83 5.08
C VAL A 687 -55.89 -5.09 3.77
N ARG A 688 -57.08 -4.55 3.57
CA ARG A 688 -57.36 -3.66 2.45
C ARG A 688 -56.72 -2.29 2.72
N GLY A 689 -55.81 -1.88 1.84
CA GLY A 689 -55.24 -0.55 1.79
C GLY A 689 -55.60 0.18 0.50
N GLU A 690 -55.25 1.45 0.42
CA GLU A 690 -55.36 2.27 -0.80
C GLU A 690 -54.02 2.94 -1.09
N LEU A 691 -53.59 2.90 -2.35
CA LEU A 691 -52.39 3.58 -2.82
C LEU A 691 -52.66 5.06 -3.07
N THR A 692 -51.77 5.92 -2.58
CA THR A 692 -51.78 7.37 -2.82
C THR A 692 -51.28 7.74 -4.21
N ASP A 693 -50.33 6.99 -4.75
CA ASP A 693 -49.88 7.06 -6.14
C ASP A 693 -50.03 5.68 -6.79
N ALA A 694 -50.66 5.66 -7.96
CA ALA A 694 -50.94 4.47 -8.75
C ALA A 694 -49.86 4.19 -9.82
N ASP A 695 -49.16 5.24 -10.25
CA ASP A 695 -48.35 5.29 -11.47
C ASP A 695 -46.85 5.09 -11.21
N THR A 696 -46.43 5.18 -9.94
CA THR A 696 -45.05 5.00 -9.50
C THR A 696 -44.87 3.77 -8.61
N VAL A 697 -43.65 3.22 -8.64
CA VAL A 697 -43.21 2.11 -7.79
C VAL A 697 -41.79 2.36 -7.31
N LEU A 698 -41.49 1.92 -6.09
CA LEU A 698 -40.12 1.86 -5.59
C LEU A 698 -39.42 0.64 -6.18
N VAL A 699 -38.29 0.87 -6.85
CA VAL A 699 -37.47 -0.15 -7.48
C VAL A 699 -36.13 -0.20 -6.78
N ASP A 700 -35.76 -1.36 -6.22
CA ASP A 700 -34.38 -1.62 -5.81
C ASP A 700 -33.50 -1.71 -7.05
N VAL A 701 -32.52 -0.80 -7.16
CA VAL A 701 -31.59 -0.76 -8.29
C VAL A 701 -30.34 -1.62 -8.07
N GLY A 702 -30.29 -2.35 -6.95
CA GLY A 702 -29.10 -3.02 -6.43
C GLY A 702 -28.36 -2.12 -5.44
N THR A 703 -27.55 -2.71 -4.55
CA THR A 703 -26.80 -2.03 -3.48
C THR A 703 -27.63 -1.40 -2.35
N GLY A 704 -28.91 -1.73 -2.22
CA GLY A 704 -29.76 -1.29 -1.11
C GLY A 704 -30.39 0.10 -1.26
N PHE A 705 -30.34 0.68 -2.47
CA PHE A 705 -30.99 1.94 -2.79
C PHE A 705 -32.32 1.70 -3.51
N LEU A 706 -33.40 2.24 -2.95
CA LEU A 706 -34.71 2.29 -3.58
C LEU A 706 -34.83 3.56 -4.43
N VAL A 707 -35.26 3.41 -5.68
CA VAL A 707 -35.49 4.52 -6.61
C VAL A 707 -36.93 4.49 -7.09
N GLU A 708 -37.64 5.59 -6.91
CA GLU A 708 -38.99 5.78 -7.44
C GLU A 708 -38.97 5.84 -8.98
N LYS A 709 -39.82 5.05 -9.62
CA LYS A 709 -39.95 4.96 -11.08
C LYS A 709 -41.41 4.86 -11.49
N LYS A 710 -41.78 5.53 -12.58
CA LYS A 710 -43.07 5.28 -13.25
C LYS A 710 -43.15 3.84 -13.77
N LEU A 711 -44.33 3.22 -13.75
CA LEU A 711 -44.55 1.81 -14.13
C LEU A 711 -43.82 1.37 -15.41
N LYS A 712 -44.01 2.07 -16.53
CA LYS A 712 -43.33 1.76 -17.82
C LYS A 712 -41.79 1.82 -17.75
N SER A 713 -41.23 2.63 -16.84
CA SER A 713 -39.77 2.73 -16.61
C SER A 713 -39.26 1.64 -15.67
N ALA A 714 -40.09 1.18 -14.73
CA ALA A 714 -39.80 0.03 -13.87
C ALA A 714 -39.88 -1.29 -14.65
N GLU A 715 -40.87 -1.44 -15.52
CA GLU A 715 -41.04 -2.57 -16.44
C GLU A 715 -39.80 -2.76 -17.30
N LYS A 716 -39.41 -1.71 -18.07
CA LYS A 716 -38.21 -1.72 -18.91
C LYS A 716 -36.92 -2.00 -18.12
N PHE A 717 -36.84 -1.54 -16.87
CA PHE A 717 -35.69 -1.82 -16.00
C PHE A 717 -35.60 -3.31 -15.64
N TYR A 718 -36.70 -3.92 -15.19
CA TYR A 718 -36.71 -5.33 -14.82
C TYR A 718 -36.57 -6.25 -16.04
N GLU A 719 -37.15 -5.91 -17.19
CA GLU A 719 -36.93 -6.65 -18.44
C GLU A 719 -35.44 -6.69 -18.82
N SER A 720 -34.78 -5.53 -18.83
CA SER A 720 -33.34 -5.43 -19.10
C SER A 720 -32.50 -6.24 -18.10
N LYS A 721 -32.89 -6.29 -16.82
CA LYS A 721 -32.19 -7.07 -15.79
C LYS A 721 -32.40 -8.58 -15.92
N VAL A 722 -33.60 -9.03 -16.29
CA VAL A 722 -33.88 -10.45 -16.56
C VAL A 722 -33.11 -10.94 -17.79
N GLU A 723 -33.00 -10.10 -18.82
CA GLU A 723 -32.21 -10.38 -20.03
C GLU A 723 -30.70 -10.43 -19.74
N GLU A 724 -30.16 -9.41 -19.05
CA GLU A 724 -28.73 -9.35 -18.65
C GLU A 724 -28.32 -10.59 -17.85
N LEU A 725 -29.11 -10.97 -16.84
CA LEU A 725 -28.86 -12.18 -16.05
C LEU A 725 -29.04 -13.46 -16.86
N GLY A 726 -29.98 -13.49 -17.81
CA GLY A 726 -30.18 -14.63 -18.70
C GLY A 726 -29.00 -14.89 -19.63
N ASN A 727 -28.35 -13.84 -20.12
CA ASN A 727 -27.16 -13.95 -20.94
C ASN A 727 -25.94 -14.38 -20.08
N ASN A 728 -25.77 -13.80 -18.89
CA ASN A 728 -24.72 -14.21 -17.96
C ASN A 728 -24.85 -15.68 -17.52
N LEU A 729 -26.08 -16.19 -17.31
CA LEU A 729 -26.33 -17.60 -16.97
C LEU A 729 -25.94 -18.56 -18.10
N LYS A 730 -26.30 -18.24 -19.36
CA LYS A 730 -25.91 -19.04 -20.55
C LYS A 730 -24.39 -19.11 -20.72
N ASP A 731 -23.70 -17.99 -20.53
CA ASP A 731 -22.24 -17.95 -20.61
C ASP A 731 -21.59 -18.80 -19.51
N LEU A 732 -22.12 -18.74 -18.28
CA LEU A 732 -21.63 -19.50 -17.14
C LEU A 732 -21.88 -21.01 -17.30
N GLU A 733 -23.04 -21.41 -17.81
CA GLU A 733 -23.39 -22.81 -18.10
C GLU A 733 -22.38 -23.47 -19.05
N VAL A 734 -22.02 -22.78 -20.14
CA VAL A 734 -21.00 -23.25 -21.10
C VAL A 734 -19.62 -23.41 -20.45
N ILE A 735 -19.27 -22.54 -19.50
CA ILE A 735 -18.00 -22.63 -18.77
C ILE A 735 -18.01 -23.83 -17.80
N VAL A 736 -19.10 -24.02 -17.05
CA VAL A 736 -19.28 -25.14 -16.11
C VAL A 736 -19.25 -26.48 -16.83
N GLN A 737 -20.02 -26.65 -17.92
CA GLN A 737 -20.02 -27.85 -18.77
C GLN A 737 -18.61 -28.21 -19.27
N ARG A 738 -17.84 -27.21 -19.72
CA ARG A 738 -16.47 -27.42 -20.20
C ARG A 738 -15.50 -27.78 -19.08
N LYS A 739 -15.60 -27.16 -17.91
CA LYS A 739 -14.79 -27.51 -16.73
C LYS A 739 -15.12 -28.91 -16.21
N GLN A 740 -16.39 -29.30 -16.14
CA GLN A 740 -16.83 -30.67 -15.82
C GLN A 740 -16.30 -31.72 -16.80
N THR A 741 -16.14 -31.36 -18.08
CA THR A 741 -15.56 -32.25 -19.08
C THR A 741 -14.06 -32.41 -18.84
N ASN A 742 -13.34 -31.31 -18.62
CA ASN A 742 -11.91 -31.33 -18.32
C ASN A 742 -11.59 -32.12 -17.03
N ALA A 743 -12.41 -32.01 -15.98
CA ALA A 743 -12.25 -32.75 -14.73
C ALA A 743 -12.23 -34.26 -14.98
N ARG A 744 -13.23 -34.76 -15.73
CA ARG A 744 -13.37 -36.17 -16.10
C ARG A 744 -12.19 -36.67 -16.94
N THR A 745 -11.70 -35.88 -17.89
CA THR A 745 -10.51 -36.25 -18.68
C THR A 745 -9.24 -36.35 -17.82
N ILE A 746 -9.03 -35.43 -16.86
CA ILE A 746 -7.88 -35.47 -15.95
C ILE A 746 -7.96 -36.70 -15.04
N GLU A 747 -9.15 -37.00 -14.52
CA GLU A 747 -9.41 -38.18 -13.69
C GLU A 747 -9.15 -39.51 -14.43
N GLU A 748 -9.53 -39.59 -15.70
CA GLU A 748 -9.27 -40.76 -16.55
C GLU A 748 -7.77 -40.97 -16.81
N VAL A 749 -7.02 -39.92 -17.15
CA VAL A 749 -5.56 -39.99 -17.34
C VAL A 749 -4.82 -40.30 -16.03
N LEU A 750 -5.25 -39.72 -14.91
CA LEU A 750 -4.70 -40.02 -13.58
C LEU A 750 -4.89 -41.50 -13.23
N ARG A 751 -6.07 -42.06 -13.49
CA ARG A 751 -6.38 -43.49 -13.28
C ARG A 751 -5.50 -44.40 -14.14
N GLN A 752 -5.34 -44.07 -15.44
CA GLN A 752 -4.48 -44.84 -16.34
C GLN A 752 -3.02 -44.87 -15.86
N LYS A 753 -2.47 -43.73 -15.42
CA LYS A 753 -1.08 -43.65 -14.91
C LYS A 753 -0.86 -44.39 -13.59
N ILE A 754 -1.83 -44.36 -12.68
CA ILE A 754 -1.76 -45.13 -11.43
C ILE A 754 -1.72 -46.64 -11.73
N MET A 755 -2.56 -47.12 -12.65
CA MET A 755 -2.57 -48.53 -13.05
C MET A 755 -1.27 -48.96 -13.76
N ALA A 756 -0.69 -48.09 -14.60
CA ALA A 756 0.59 -48.36 -15.25
C ALA A 756 1.77 -48.45 -14.27
N GLY A 757 1.79 -47.59 -13.23
CA GLY A 757 2.82 -47.63 -12.18
C GLY A 757 2.74 -48.88 -11.31
N GLN A 758 1.54 -49.37 -11.00
CA GLN A 758 1.34 -50.62 -10.25
C GLN A 758 1.85 -51.85 -11.04
N GLY A 759 1.55 -51.92 -12.34
CA GLY A 759 2.04 -53.02 -13.19
C GLY A 759 3.55 -53.07 -13.40
N GLN A 760 4.28 -51.96 -13.16
CA GLN A 760 5.75 -51.96 -13.16
C GLN A 760 6.35 -52.39 -11.82
N ALA A 761 5.68 -52.13 -10.69
CA ALA A 761 6.09 -52.61 -9.38
C ALA A 761 5.95 -54.15 -9.30
N ASP A 762 4.85 -54.72 -9.81
CA ASP A 762 4.61 -56.16 -9.86
C ASP A 762 5.52 -56.93 -10.87
N GLN A 763 6.33 -56.22 -11.66
CA GLN A 763 7.38 -56.80 -12.53
C GLN A 763 8.81 -56.63 -11.98
N GLN A 764 8.97 -55.92 -10.86
CA GLN A 764 10.26 -55.70 -10.19
C GLN A 764 10.36 -56.37 -8.80
N ALA A 765 9.28 -57.01 -8.36
CA ALA A 765 9.21 -57.91 -7.20
C ALA A 765 9.29 -59.38 -7.64
#